data_AF-A0A1W1XLJ8-F1
#
_entry.id   AF-A0A1W1XLJ8-F1
#
_cell.length_a   1.000
_cell.length_b   1.000
_cell.length_c   1.000
_cell.angle_alpha   90.00
_cell.angle_beta   90.00
_cell.angle_gamma   90.00
#
_symmetry.space_group_name_H-M   'P 1'
#
loop_
_entity.id
_entity.type
_entity.pdbx_description
1 polymer ?
#
loop_
_entity_poly.entity_id
_entity_poly.type
_entity_poly.pdbx_seq_one_letter_code
_entity_poly.pdbx_strand_id
1 'polypeptide(L)'
;MARPALRGLLALCAAMLFVALPAVAKPLIVGYYPFWTIFQNQNSLAQIPFEQLDYLTYVYARPHPDASITPGDYVADLSFAYSGPEGPGSVRGGYAKLREIKTRYPHLKTLLSIGGWNWSTPFPAIAADPVLRARFAANALDFIDRHCFDGIEIDWQYPVVGGTPELHPRPDDQVNKALLLQALRGAMDLRGHATGRHYTLSTTLGVNGTQLQPPLTRDEVAPVDFAVVSAFDFQGDDALHTTHSAPLRGRDGNNVAHVAEVLRQRGVPASKLLLALDLEATSWIGVDPHAHGLYQKATGRPFGSWDDTDTGPTGTFTASEVRYMLADPNYVEYWDDVAHASFLYNAQRRQFVTFESPRAASEKLDFADQAGYAGVALWQLGSDAPGAHSLLRHSYRHYHPLLGQLALWDSAWESRPVWLDPLLGVIFTLLALAGGVLLYHYLRRRQALRREVETVRAVQANIQTLLPLLEVSWRHYQQLQQRAGMQAQLAPLAPLAAQLPMMAHQLLPLLPPGQGGMQTSSIEAMPDAVAAVSPLAERLDNLSRLAQTLGEQRSVERMLETVMGFLANEQGVRAVRLMQDGEVQQQLGDWPEQEITRPEGAEGALQLSADKAQAWIVPDDNADQVLAVAFDTAASPDDEAMLRHLLAQLALIRQQLTELTRQPHVLSELYEIASRRERLLFIRADKGYSGIHCMDGAMPLYITLRLRTIRLYFPDDVLLQVHRSYLVNPRRVVRAEAKTRGACELIVGKTVVPVRRQYVSRLRALYPAWFAD
;
A
#
# COMPACT_ATOMS: atom_id res chain seq x y z
N MET A 1 -8.32 10.71 -26.64
CA MET A 1 -6.85 10.69 -26.53
C MET A 1 -6.20 12.02 -26.14
N ALA A 2 -6.87 13.19 -26.26
CA ALA A 2 -6.27 14.50 -25.95
C ALA A 2 -6.24 14.91 -24.44
N ARG A 3 -7.01 14.25 -23.57
CA ARG A 3 -7.15 14.60 -22.15
C ARG A 3 -5.92 14.32 -21.25
N PRO A 4 -5.19 13.18 -21.36
CA PRO A 4 -4.02 12.93 -20.52
C PRO A 4 -2.80 13.78 -20.92
N ALA A 5 -2.66 14.11 -22.21
CA ALA A 5 -1.56 14.94 -22.71
C ALA A 5 -1.64 16.39 -22.18
N LEU A 6 -2.86 16.93 -22.03
CA LEU A 6 -3.09 18.27 -21.49
C LEU A 6 -2.80 18.37 -19.98
N ARG A 7 -3.11 17.31 -19.22
CA ARG A 7 -2.77 17.20 -17.78
C ARG A 7 -1.25 17.19 -17.54
N GLY A 8 -0.49 16.50 -18.39
CA GLY A 8 0.98 16.43 -18.27
C GLY A 8 1.68 17.78 -18.49
N LEU A 9 1.15 18.62 -19.38
CA LEU A 9 1.71 19.94 -19.71
C LEU A 9 1.50 20.98 -18.58
N LEU A 10 0.39 20.88 -17.86
CA LEU A 10 0.05 21.75 -16.73
C LEU A 10 0.88 21.45 -15.48
N ALA A 11 1.12 20.18 -15.17
CA ALA A 11 2.00 19.77 -14.08
C ALA A 11 3.44 20.29 -14.26
N LEU A 12 3.91 20.33 -15.51
CA LEU A 12 5.23 20.84 -15.86
C LEU A 12 5.36 22.36 -15.68
N CYS A 13 4.28 23.12 -15.89
CA CYS A 13 4.25 24.58 -15.70
C CYS A 13 4.18 24.95 -14.21
N ALA A 14 3.43 24.19 -13.40
CA ALA A 14 3.34 24.39 -11.96
C ALA A 14 4.68 24.10 -11.24
N ALA A 15 5.44 23.11 -11.71
CA ALA A 15 6.74 22.76 -11.17
C ALA A 15 7.81 23.85 -11.39
N MET A 16 7.68 24.70 -12.43
CA MET A 16 8.66 25.74 -12.75
C MET A 16 8.50 27.03 -11.93
N LEU A 17 7.42 27.19 -11.15
CA LEU A 17 7.17 28.39 -10.34
C LEU A 17 7.74 28.31 -8.91
N PHE A 18 8.35 27.19 -8.51
CA PHE A 18 8.97 27.04 -7.20
C PHE A 18 10.41 27.58 -7.20
N VAL A 19 10.53 28.91 -7.11
CA VAL A 19 11.77 29.57 -6.69
C VAL A 19 11.51 30.29 -5.37
N ALA A 20 12.05 29.71 -4.31
CA ALA A 20 12.46 30.32 -3.04
C ALA A 20 11.51 31.36 -2.40
N LEU A 21 10.54 30.86 -1.63
CA LEU A 21 10.04 31.56 -0.45
C LEU A 21 10.73 30.98 0.81
N PRO A 22 11.01 31.78 1.84
CA PRO A 22 11.55 31.28 3.09
C PRO A 22 10.59 30.26 3.70
N ALA A 23 11.13 29.19 4.28
CA ALA A 23 10.36 28.12 4.92
C ALA A 23 9.67 28.64 6.19
N VAL A 24 8.44 29.14 6.03
CA VAL A 24 7.47 29.15 7.12
C VAL A 24 7.11 27.69 7.38
N ALA A 25 7.14 27.27 8.66
CA ALA A 25 6.76 25.90 9.02
C ALA A 25 5.36 25.60 8.44
N LYS A 26 5.26 24.54 7.64
CA LYS A 26 4.02 24.14 6.99
C LYS A 26 3.02 23.67 8.06
N PRO A 27 1.79 24.22 8.11
CA PRO A 27 0.75 23.72 9.00
C PRO A 27 0.44 22.25 8.70
N LEU A 28 0.29 21.43 9.75
CA LEU A 28 0.01 20.01 9.66
C LEU A 28 -1.47 19.75 9.44
N ILE A 29 -1.78 18.83 8.54
CA ILE A 29 -3.15 18.28 8.38
C ILE A 29 -3.12 16.80 8.74
N VAL A 30 -3.83 16.44 9.81
CA VAL A 30 -3.91 15.08 10.34
C VAL A 30 -5.32 14.54 10.18
N GLY A 31 -5.49 13.36 9.59
CA GLY A 31 -6.81 12.72 9.46
C GLY A 31 -6.93 11.44 10.27
N TYR A 32 -8.05 11.27 10.99
CA TYR A 32 -8.34 10.05 11.73
C TYR A 32 -9.12 9.06 10.87
N TYR A 33 -8.64 7.82 10.78
CA TYR A 33 -9.34 6.73 10.11
C TYR A 33 -9.61 5.59 11.09
N PRO A 34 -10.86 5.50 11.59
CA PRO A 34 -11.30 4.38 12.40
C PRO A 34 -11.58 3.12 11.59
N PHE A 35 -11.17 1.96 12.13
CA PHE A 35 -11.28 0.68 11.43
C PHE A 35 -12.73 0.31 11.12
N TRP A 36 -13.71 0.75 11.92
CA TRP A 36 -15.13 0.39 11.75
C TRP A 36 -15.81 1.07 10.55
N THR A 37 -15.23 2.17 10.06
CA THR A 37 -15.74 2.90 8.88
C THR A 37 -15.91 1.97 7.67
N ILE A 38 -15.01 1.00 7.53
CA ILE A 38 -15.05 0.03 6.43
C ILE A 38 -16.32 -0.83 6.42
N PHE A 39 -16.93 -1.06 7.57
CA PHE A 39 -18.11 -1.90 7.72
C PHE A 39 -19.40 -1.08 7.66
N GLN A 40 -19.47 -0.01 8.45
CA GLN A 40 -20.73 0.70 8.72
C GLN A 40 -21.13 1.64 7.57
N ASN A 41 -20.18 2.34 6.95
CA ASN A 41 -20.48 3.24 5.83
C ASN A 41 -19.72 2.90 4.54
N GLN A 42 -19.00 1.77 4.51
CA GLN A 42 -18.21 1.28 3.37
C GLN A 42 -17.17 2.30 2.87
N ASN A 43 -16.79 3.26 3.71
CA ASN A 43 -15.68 4.15 3.43
C ASN A 43 -14.39 3.33 3.57
N SER A 44 -13.75 3.07 2.43
CA SER A 44 -12.52 2.31 2.36
C SER A 44 -11.34 3.26 2.43
N LEU A 45 -10.24 2.84 3.06
CA LEU A 45 -8.95 3.54 3.00
C LEU A 45 -8.58 4.00 1.58
N ALA A 46 -8.93 3.25 0.54
CA ALA A 46 -8.64 3.63 -0.85
C ALA A 46 -9.35 4.90 -1.36
N GLN A 47 -10.36 5.39 -0.63
CA GLN A 47 -11.16 6.56 -0.99
C GLN A 47 -10.67 7.85 -0.31
N ILE A 48 -9.73 7.74 0.63
CA ILE A 48 -9.18 8.89 1.35
C ILE A 48 -8.25 9.69 0.42
N PRO A 49 -8.37 11.03 0.34
CA PRO A 49 -7.50 11.86 -0.48
C PRO A 49 -6.16 12.11 0.24
N PHE A 50 -5.30 11.09 0.26
CA PHE A 50 -4.03 11.10 1.01
C PHE A 50 -3.08 12.22 0.61
N GLU A 51 -3.13 12.75 -0.62
CA GLU A 51 -2.34 13.91 -1.03
C GLU A 51 -2.67 15.20 -0.25
N GLN A 52 -3.77 15.22 0.49
CA GLN A 52 -4.20 16.34 1.31
C GLN A 52 -3.81 16.19 2.79
N LEU A 53 -3.12 15.11 3.16
CA LEU A 53 -2.75 14.77 4.53
C LEU A 53 -1.24 14.74 4.71
N ASP A 54 -0.77 15.26 5.84
CA ASP A 54 0.61 15.04 6.29
C ASP A 54 0.68 13.77 7.15
N TYR A 55 -0.33 13.57 8.00
CA TYR A 55 -0.47 12.36 8.82
C TYR A 55 -1.85 11.73 8.64
N LEU A 56 -1.87 10.39 8.70
CA LEU A 56 -3.08 9.62 8.94
C LEU A 56 -2.93 8.81 10.22
N THR A 57 -3.82 9.06 11.16
CA THR A 57 -3.90 8.32 12.42
C THR A 57 -4.92 7.19 12.26
N TYR A 58 -4.45 5.94 12.27
CA TYR A 58 -5.30 4.76 12.22
C TYR A 58 -5.77 4.38 13.62
N VAL A 59 -7.05 4.09 13.74
CA VAL A 59 -7.80 4.10 15.00
C VAL A 59 -8.60 2.80 15.12
N TYR A 60 -8.54 2.02 16.19
CA TYR A 60 -7.61 2.05 17.33
C TYR A 60 -6.88 0.69 17.42
N ALA A 61 -5.75 0.66 18.12
CA ALA A 61 -5.22 -0.56 18.72
C ALA A 61 -5.57 -0.63 20.22
N ARG A 62 -5.69 -1.86 20.73
CA ARG A 62 -6.14 -2.12 22.11
C ARG A 62 -4.96 -2.40 23.03
N PRO A 63 -4.76 -1.59 24.10
CA PRO A 63 -3.82 -1.93 25.16
C PRO A 63 -4.41 -2.98 26.10
N HIS A 64 -3.55 -3.74 26.79
CA HIS A 64 -3.93 -4.73 27.80
C HIS A 64 -3.23 -4.46 29.14
N PRO A 65 -3.79 -4.91 30.28
CA PRO A 65 -3.21 -4.66 31.61
C PRO A 65 -1.76 -5.14 31.79
N ASP A 66 -1.33 -6.14 31.02
CA ASP A 66 0.05 -6.66 31.02
C ASP A 66 1.02 -5.83 30.16
N ALA A 67 0.56 -4.67 29.65
CA ALA A 67 1.22 -3.78 28.73
C ALA A 67 1.46 -4.34 27.32
N SER A 68 0.75 -5.40 26.92
CA SER A 68 0.69 -5.85 25.52
C SER A 68 -0.31 -5.02 24.70
N ILE A 69 -0.18 -5.07 23.37
CA ILE A 69 -1.05 -4.36 22.42
C ILE A 69 -1.53 -5.34 21.35
N THR A 70 -2.81 -5.27 21.03
CA THR A 70 -3.43 -6.05 19.95
C THR A 70 -4.11 -5.13 18.92
N PRO A 71 -4.34 -5.61 17.69
CA PRO A 71 -5.22 -4.91 16.75
C PRO A 71 -6.59 -4.62 17.36
N GLY A 72 -7.27 -3.58 16.90
CA GLY A 72 -8.61 -3.22 17.35
C GLY A 72 -9.66 -4.18 16.80
N ASP A 73 -9.52 -4.56 15.54
CA ASP A 73 -10.37 -5.58 14.90
C ASP A 73 -9.56 -6.45 13.94
N TYR A 74 -9.56 -7.76 14.15
CA TYR A 74 -8.79 -8.69 13.31
C TYR A 74 -9.21 -8.65 11.83
N VAL A 75 -10.50 -8.43 11.56
CA VAL A 75 -11.01 -8.40 10.20
C VAL A 75 -10.52 -7.14 9.51
N ALA A 76 -10.87 -5.97 10.02
CA ALA A 76 -10.49 -4.69 9.43
C ALA A 76 -8.96 -4.52 9.34
N ASP A 77 -8.24 -4.83 10.42
CA ASP A 77 -6.83 -4.46 10.55
C ASP A 77 -5.89 -5.41 9.82
N LEU A 78 -6.22 -6.71 9.80
CA LEU A 78 -5.29 -7.76 9.36
C LEU A 78 -5.79 -8.62 8.19
N SER A 79 -7.10 -8.74 7.94
CA SER A 79 -7.59 -9.72 6.95
C SER A 79 -8.54 -9.17 5.89
N PHE A 80 -9.08 -7.95 6.03
CA PHE A 80 -9.98 -7.36 5.06
C PHE A 80 -9.31 -7.27 3.68
N ALA A 81 -10.01 -7.70 2.64
CA ALA A 81 -9.46 -7.78 1.31
C ALA A 81 -9.48 -6.42 0.59
N TYR A 82 -8.31 -5.82 0.42
CA TYR A 82 -8.12 -4.66 -0.42
C TYR A 82 -7.57 -5.05 -1.79
N SER A 83 -7.96 -4.32 -2.83
CA SER A 83 -7.27 -4.40 -4.12
C SER A 83 -5.91 -3.73 -4.02
N GLY A 84 -4.87 -4.38 -4.54
CA GLY A 84 -3.51 -3.85 -4.60
C GLY A 84 -2.88 -4.07 -5.97
N PRO A 85 -1.55 -3.88 -6.10
CA PRO A 85 -0.84 -3.92 -7.38
C PRO A 85 -0.94 -5.25 -8.12
N GLU A 86 -1.06 -6.35 -7.37
CA GLU A 86 -1.21 -7.72 -7.91
C GLU A 86 -2.68 -8.12 -8.13
N GLY A 87 -3.62 -7.19 -7.92
CA GLY A 87 -5.05 -7.38 -8.19
C GLY A 87 -5.96 -7.33 -6.94
N PRO A 88 -7.26 -7.62 -7.12
CA PRO A 88 -8.22 -7.63 -6.03
C PRO A 88 -7.85 -8.61 -4.92
N GLY A 89 -7.78 -8.12 -3.69
CA GLY A 89 -7.44 -8.94 -2.53
C GLY A 89 -5.96 -9.33 -2.44
N SER A 90 -5.05 -8.67 -3.16
CA SER A 90 -3.60 -8.89 -2.97
C SER A 90 -3.09 -8.29 -1.65
N VAL A 91 -3.84 -7.35 -1.06
CA VAL A 91 -3.50 -6.72 0.23
C VAL A 91 -4.56 -7.07 1.27
N ARG A 92 -4.11 -7.47 2.46
CA ARG A 92 -4.95 -7.97 3.55
C ARG A 92 -4.81 -7.08 4.78
N GLY A 93 -5.94 -6.54 5.23
CA GLY A 93 -6.02 -5.67 6.39
C GLY A 93 -5.63 -4.22 6.12
N GLY A 94 -6.17 -3.32 6.95
CA GLY A 94 -5.88 -1.89 6.92
C GLY A 94 -4.40 -1.59 7.10
N TYR A 95 -3.69 -2.36 7.94
CA TYR A 95 -2.26 -2.15 8.20
C TYR A 95 -1.41 -2.38 6.95
N ALA A 96 -1.62 -3.49 6.24
CA ALA A 96 -0.91 -3.74 4.99
C ALA A 96 -1.33 -2.74 3.90
N LYS A 97 -2.60 -2.30 3.90
CA LYS A 97 -3.08 -1.32 2.94
C LYS A 97 -2.43 0.05 3.12
N LEU A 98 -2.26 0.51 4.36
CA LEU A 98 -1.54 1.74 4.65
C LEU A 98 -0.07 1.68 4.22
N ARG A 99 0.59 0.52 4.42
CA ARG A 99 1.95 0.30 3.94
C ARG A 99 2.06 0.46 2.42
N GLU A 100 1.12 -0.11 1.67
CA GLU A 100 1.03 0.07 0.21
C GLU A 100 0.80 1.55 -0.15
N ILE A 101 -0.15 2.21 0.51
CA ILE A 101 -0.48 3.62 0.23
C ILE A 101 0.72 4.54 0.44
N LYS A 102 1.55 4.29 1.45
CA LYS A 102 2.80 5.04 1.69
C LYS A 102 3.80 4.92 0.54
N THR A 103 3.79 3.83 -0.24
CA THR A 103 4.64 3.72 -1.44
C THR A 103 4.21 4.69 -2.54
N ARG A 104 2.91 5.00 -2.60
CA ARG A 104 2.32 5.96 -3.55
C ARG A 104 2.41 7.40 -3.04
N TYR A 105 2.31 7.59 -1.73
CA TYR A 105 2.36 8.89 -1.05
C TYR A 105 3.51 8.92 -0.03
N PRO A 106 4.77 9.04 -0.47
CA PRO A 106 5.94 8.94 0.42
C PRO A 106 6.06 10.08 1.43
N HIS A 107 5.32 11.18 1.25
CA HIS A 107 5.22 12.27 2.23
C HIS A 107 4.31 11.93 3.41
N LEU A 108 3.32 11.05 3.21
CA LEU A 108 2.34 10.67 4.23
C LEU A 108 3.03 9.90 5.35
N LYS A 109 2.77 10.32 6.58
CA LYS A 109 3.11 9.58 7.79
C LYS A 109 1.89 8.87 8.36
N THR A 110 2.06 7.67 8.88
CA THR A 110 0.97 6.91 9.50
C THR A 110 1.23 6.69 10.98
N LEU A 111 0.27 7.04 11.82
CA LEU A 111 0.30 6.79 13.26
C LEU A 111 -0.69 5.68 13.61
N LEU A 112 -0.37 4.90 14.64
CA LEU A 112 -1.32 4.00 15.27
C LEU A 112 -1.80 4.65 16.58
N SER A 113 -3.10 4.94 16.68
CA SER A 113 -3.70 5.42 17.92
C SER A 113 -4.05 4.26 18.83
N ILE A 114 -3.61 4.33 20.08
CA ILE A 114 -3.82 3.30 21.10
C ILE A 114 -4.74 3.89 22.17
N GLY A 115 -5.85 3.20 22.45
CA GLY A 115 -6.84 3.63 23.44
C GLY A 115 -8.16 4.04 22.83
N GLY A 116 -8.55 5.31 23.03
CA GLY A 116 -9.86 5.85 22.74
C GLY A 116 -10.86 5.62 23.88
N TRP A 117 -12.08 6.10 23.69
CA TRP A 117 -13.17 6.04 24.67
C TRP A 117 -13.34 4.65 25.30
N ASN A 118 -13.45 3.61 24.47
CA ASN A 118 -13.76 2.25 24.96
C ASN A 118 -12.56 1.47 25.50
N TRP A 119 -11.31 1.85 25.18
CA TRP A 119 -10.13 1.03 25.49
C TRP A 119 -9.07 1.75 26.34
N SER A 120 -9.48 2.81 27.05
CA SER A 120 -8.60 3.55 27.96
C SER A 120 -8.43 2.92 29.34
N THR A 121 -9.24 1.92 29.70
CA THR A 121 -9.23 1.30 31.04
C THR A 121 -7.89 0.72 31.51
N PRO A 122 -6.97 0.24 30.65
CA PRO A 122 -5.67 -0.25 31.10
C PRO A 122 -4.65 0.84 31.44
N PHE A 123 -4.82 2.08 30.93
CA PHE A 123 -3.81 3.13 31.08
C PHE A 123 -3.48 3.50 32.51
N PRO A 124 -4.43 3.67 33.46
CA PRO A 124 -4.10 4.02 34.85
C PRO A 124 -3.09 3.06 35.50
N ALA A 125 -3.20 1.75 35.23
CA ALA A 125 -2.28 0.75 35.76
C ALA A 125 -0.93 0.76 35.05
N ILE A 126 -0.95 0.78 33.71
CA ILE A 126 0.27 0.79 32.88
C ILE A 126 1.10 2.05 33.16
N ALA A 127 0.45 3.21 33.23
CA ALA A 127 1.10 4.50 33.38
C ALA A 127 1.68 4.69 34.80
N ALA A 128 1.10 4.10 35.84
CA ALA A 128 1.59 4.25 37.21
C ALA A 128 2.85 3.42 37.51
N ASP A 129 2.98 2.23 36.91
CA ASP A 129 4.09 1.32 37.18
C ASP A 129 5.26 1.54 36.19
N PRO A 130 6.48 1.90 36.64
CA PRO A 130 7.64 2.10 35.75
C PRO A 130 8.00 0.86 34.92
N VAL A 131 7.81 -0.35 35.45
CA VAL A 131 8.09 -1.60 34.74
C VAL A 131 7.07 -1.80 33.63
N LEU A 132 5.78 -1.54 33.89
CA LEU A 132 4.74 -1.62 32.87
C LEU A 132 4.88 -0.51 31.82
N ARG A 133 5.25 0.72 32.21
CA ARG A 133 5.55 1.80 31.25
C ARG A 133 6.65 1.40 30.27
N ALA A 134 7.77 0.88 30.78
CA ALA A 134 8.89 0.46 29.95
C ALA A 134 8.51 -0.71 29.02
N ARG A 135 7.75 -1.68 29.54
CA ARG A 135 7.24 -2.81 28.77
C ARG A 135 6.26 -2.35 27.68
N PHE A 136 5.35 -1.44 28.02
CA PHE A 136 4.39 -0.88 27.07
C PHE A 136 5.11 -0.16 25.94
N ALA A 137 6.09 0.69 26.26
CA ALA A 137 6.87 1.40 25.26
C ALA A 137 7.60 0.46 24.29
N ALA A 138 8.22 -0.61 24.81
CA ALA A 138 8.88 -1.63 23.99
C ALA A 138 7.87 -2.37 23.09
N ASN A 139 6.78 -2.87 23.67
CA ASN A 139 5.75 -3.61 22.94
C ASN A 139 5.06 -2.76 21.86
N ALA A 140 4.79 -1.49 22.14
CA ALA A 140 4.18 -0.57 21.19
C ALA A 140 5.13 -0.30 20.02
N LEU A 141 6.41 -0.08 20.32
CA LEU A 141 7.43 0.15 19.30
C LEU A 141 7.62 -1.09 18.39
N ASP A 142 7.68 -2.28 19.00
CA ASP A 142 7.71 -3.55 18.25
C ASP A 142 6.45 -3.77 17.41
N PHE A 143 5.29 -3.30 17.88
CA PHE A 143 4.03 -3.40 17.12
C PHE A 143 4.06 -2.48 15.89
N ILE A 144 4.42 -1.20 16.05
CA ILE A 144 4.46 -0.26 14.92
C ILE A 144 5.53 -0.62 13.90
N ASP A 145 6.69 -1.16 14.33
CA ASP A 145 7.75 -1.61 13.44
C ASP A 145 7.27 -2.79 12.57
N ARG A 146 6.64 -3.80 13.19
CA ARG A 146 6.07 -4.97 12.49
C ARG A 146 5.04 -4.56 11.43
N HIS A 147 4.23 -3.55 11.72
CA HIS A 147 3.17 -3.10 10.81
C HIS A 147 3.56 -1.91 9.90
N CYS A 148 4.76 -1.34 10.09
CA CYS A 148 5.33 -0.23 9.32
C CYS A 148 4.63 1.12 9.50
N PHE A 149 4.15 1.40 10.71
CA PHE A 149 3.72 2.74 11.11
C PHE A 149 4.93 3.64 11.41
N ASP A 150 4.78 4.95 11.23
CA ASP A 150 5.82 5.95 11.50
C ASP A 150 5.78 6.46 12.94
N GLY A 151 4.80 6.05 13.75
CA GLY A 151 4.63 6.57 15.09
C GLY A 151 3.41 6.05 15.82
N ILE A 152 3.23 6.57 17.04
CA ILE A 152 2.14 6.21 17.97
C ILE A 152 1.41 7.48 18.39
N GLU A 153 0.10 7.36 18.53
CA GLU A 153 -0.71 8.29 19.31
C GLU A 153 -1.21 7.60 20.58
N ILE A 154 -1.10 8.29 21.72
CA ILE A 154 -1.77 7.88 22.96
C ILE A 154 -3.06 8.69 23.13
N ASP A 155 -4.18 8.00 22.97
CA ASP A 155 -5.52 8.54 23.20
C ASP A 155 -6.09 7.94 24.49
N TRP A 156 -5.70 8.51 25.63
CA TRP A 156 -6.22 8.12 26.94
C TRP A 156 -7.40 9.02 27.31
N GLN A 157 -8.60 8.44 27.36
CA GLN A 157 -9.85 9.11 27.70
C GLN A 157 -10.47 8.57 29.00
N TYR A 158 -10.26 9.20 30.16
CA TYR A 158 -9.39 10.36 30.41
C TYR A 158 -8.59 10.20 31.70
N PRO A 159 -7.38 10.79 31.81
CA PRO A 159 -6.68 10.89 33.08
C PRO A 159 -7.52 11.65 34.12
N VAL A 160 -7.60 11.10 35.33
CA VAL A 160 -8.18 11.72 36.55
C VAL A 160 -9.70 11.95 36.58
N VAL A 161 -10.33 12.49 35.54
CA VAL A 161 -11.78 12.81 35.53
C VAL A 161 -12.44 12.41 34.22
N GLY A 162 -13.61 11.77 34.31
CA GLY A 162 -14.42 11.34 33.17
C GLY A 162 -14.07 9.92 32.69
N GLY A 163 -14.37 9.64 31.42
CA GLY A 163 -14.22 8.32 30.80
C GLY A 163 -15.43 7.43 30.99
N THR A 164 -15.30 6.17 30.57
CA THR A 164 -16.39 5.18 30.71
C THR A 164 -16.58 4.77 32.18
N PRO A 165 -17.75 4.20 32.55
CA PRO A 165 -18.00 3.73 33.91
C PRO A 165 -16.97 2.68 34.42
N GLU A 166 -16.32 1.96 33.51
CA GLU A 166 -15.31 0.93 33.81
C GLU A 166 -13.91 1.51 33.98
N LEU A 167 -13.69 2.77 33.60
CA LEU A 167 -12.43 3.46 33.87
C LEU A 167 -12.34 3.74 35.37
N HIS A 168 -11.18 3.49 35.95
CA HIS A 168 -10.88 3.80 37.35
C HIS A 168 -9.77 4.85 37.41
N PRO A 169 -10.11 6.15 37.30
CA PRO A 169 -9.13 7.21 37.32
C PRO A 169 -8.42 7.30 38.68
N ARG A 170 -7.18 7.76 38.65
CA ARG A 170 -6.34 8.01 39.82
C ARG A 170 -5.97 9.48 39.91
N PRO A 171 -5.79 10.04 41.13
CA PRO A 171 -5.36 11.43 41.28
C PRO A 171 -4.00 11.74 40.63
N ASP A 172 -3.14 10.73 40.48
CA ASP A 172 -1.79 10.82 39.90
C ASP A 172 -1.74 10.53 38.39
N ASP A 173 -2.88 10.21 37.74
CA ASP A 173 -2.90 9.79 36.34
C ASP A 173 -2.31 10.81 35.37
N GLN A 174 -2.42 12.09 35.69
CA GLN A 174 -1.82 13.13 34.84
C GLN A 174 -0.28 13.06 34.85
N VAL A 175 0.33 12.91 36.04
CA VAL A 175 1.78 12.73 36.16
C VAL A 175 2.19 11.41 35.49
N ASN A 176 1.40 10.36 35.70
CA ASN A 176 1.64 9.04 35.11
C ASN A 176 1.56 9.07 33.57
N LYS A 177 0.64 9.84 32.99
CA LYS A 177 0.57 10.05 31.53
C LYS A 177 1.82 10.74 31.01
N ALA A 178 2.29 11.80 31.66
CA ALA A 178 3.55 12.45 31.27
C ALA A 178 4.75 11.48 31.34
N LEU A 179 4.84 10.67 32.41
CA LEU A 179 5.87 9.64 32.55
C LEU A 179 5.76 8.54 31.48
N LEU A 180 4.55 8.16 31.07
CA LEU A 180 4.31 7.22 29.99
C LEU A 180 4.78 7.78 28.64
N LEU A 181 4.44 9.04 28.33
CA LEU A 181 4.88 9.72 27.12
C LEU A 181 6.41 9.89 27.09
N GLN A 182 7.03 10.18 28.23
CA GLN A 182 8.50 10.23 28.35
C GLN A 182 9.14 8.85 28.10
N ALA A 183 8.57 7.77 28.65
CA ALA A 183 9.06 6.42 28.41
C ALA A 183 8.96 6.02 26.93
N LEU A 184 7.84 6.35 26.27
CA LEU A 184 7.65 6.15 24.84
C LEU A 184 8.69 6.94 24.03
N ARG A 185 8.83 8.25 24.28
CA ARG A 185 9.80 9.11 23.58
C ARG A 185 11.22 8.58 23.72
N GLY A 186 11.64 8.21 24.93
CA GLY A 186 12.98 7.67 25.19
C GLY A 186 13.23 6.35 24.45
N ALA A 187 12.25 5.43 24.43
CA ALA A 187 12.37 4.18 23.67
C ALA A 187 12.43 4.42 22.15
N MET A 188 11.59 5.33 21.65
CA MET A 188 11.55 5.74 20.26
C MET A 188 12.86 6.40 19.81
N ASP A 189 13.44 7.29 20.62
CA ASP A 189 14.69 7.97 20.28
C ASP A 189 15.86 6.99 20.27
N LEU A 190 15.93 6.09 21.25
CA LEU A 190 16.97 5.06 21.31
C LEU A 190 16.93 4.17 20.05
N ARG A 191 15.75 3.70 19.66
CA ARG A 191 15.60 2.88 18.45
C ARG A 191 15.78 3.70 17.17
N GLY A 192 15.32 4.94 17.17
CA GLY A 192 15.46 5.87 16.06
C GLY A 192 16.92 6.17 15.75
N HIS A 193 17.74 6.41 16.77
CA HIS A 193 19.19 6.55 16.64
C HIS A 193 19.85 5.29 16.09
N ALA A 194 19.43 4.10 16.54
CA ALA A 194 19.98 2.83 16.04
C ALA A 194 19.61 2.53 14.58
N THR A 195 18.44 2.99 14.12
CA THR A 195 17.88 2.67 12.79
C THR A 195 17.97 3.82 11.78
N GLY A 196 18.41 5.00 12.20
CA GLY A 196 18.38 6.22 11.38
C GLY A 196 16.96 6.72 11.07
N ARG A 197 15.98 6.39 11.92
CA ARG A 197 14.56 6.74 11.74
C ARG A 197 14.10 7.70 12.83
N HIS A 198 13.18 8.59 12.48
CA HIS A 198 12.44 9.38 13.46
C HIS A 198 11.05 8.79 13.62
N TYR A 199 10.70 8.38 14.85
CA TYR A 199 9.36 7.95 15.20
C TYR A 199 8.56 9.13 15.73
N THR A 200 7.36 9.33 15.20
CA THR A 200 6.44 10.38 15.66
C THR A 200 5.70 9.90 16.90
N LEU A 201 5.64 10.73 17.93
CA LEU A 201 4.79 10.53 19.11
C LEU A 201 3.76 11.64 19.17
N SER A 202 2.49 11.29 19.31
CA SER A 202 1.42 12.24 19.57
C SER A 202 0.54 11.80 20.73
N THR A 203 -0.30 12.71 21.21
CA THR A 203 -1.31 12.39 22.21
C THR A 203 -2.56 13.23 21.98
N THR A 204 -3.72 12.64 22.25
CA THR A 204 -4.98 13.37 22.29
C THR A 204 -5.14 14.05 23.63
N LEU A 205 -5.59 15.30 23.56
CA LEU A 205 -5.99 16.10 24.70
C LEU A 205 -7.52 16.19 24.64
N GLY A 206 -8.17 15.33 25.41
CA GLY A 206 -9.60 15.45 25.69
C GLY A 206 -9.84 16.72 26.50
N VAL A 207 -10.68 17.61 25.99
CA VAL A 207 -10.82 18.95 26.55
C VAL A 207 -12.27 19.40 26.48
N ASN A 208 -12.94 19.34 27.62
CA ASN A 208 -14.07 20.22 27.92
C ASN A 208 -13.78 21.05 29.17
N GLY A 209 -14.54 22.11 29.42
CA GLY A 209 -14.27 23.04 30.54
C GLY A 209 -14.24 22.35 31.91
N THR A 210 -14.87 21.18 32.05
CA THR A 210 -14.91 20.39 33.29
C THR A 210 -13.82 19.32 33.39
N GLN A 211 -13.31 18.81 32.26
CA GLN A 211 -12.30 17.73 32.18
C GLN A 211 -10.85 18.23 32.19
N LEU A 212 -10.62 19.54 32.18
CA LEU A 212 -9.28 20.15 32.32
C LEU A 212 -8.73 20.09 33.77
N GLN A 213 -9.26 19.19 34.62
CA GLN A 213 -8.81 19.02 36.00
C GLN A 213 -8.28 17.61 36.25
N PRO A 214 -7.02 17.45 36.71
CA PRO A 214 -6.00 18.47 36.89
C PRO A 214 -5.45 18.94 35.53
N PRO A 215 -4.89 20.14 35.50
CA PRO A 215 -4.66 20.87 34.27
C PRO A 215 -3.43 20.39 33.50
N LEU A 216 -3.61 20.03 32.22
CA LEU A 216 -2.55 19.71 31.24
C LEU A 216 -1.35 20.66 31.37
N THR A 217 -0.13 20.14 31.43
CA THR A 217 1.10 20.94 31.63
C THR A 217 2.00 20.93 30.40
N ARG A 218 2.91 21.91 30.32
CA ARG A 218 4.01 21.94 29.35
C ARG A 218 4.81 20.62 29.35
N ASP A 219 4.98 19.99 30.50
CA ASP A 219 5.76 18.77 30.66
C ASP A 219 5.07 17.54 30.05
N GLU A 220 3.73 17.54 30.01
CA GLU A 220 2.96 16.45 29.40
C GLU A 220 3.11 16.42 27.88
N VAL A 221 3.20 17.59 27.24
CA VAL A 221 3.40 17.70 25.78
C VAL A 221 4.87 17.87 25.37
N ALA A 222 5.79 17.97 26.33
CA ALA A 222 7.22 18.07 26.04
C ALA A 222 7.74 16.86 25.23
N PRO A 223 7.35 15.60 25.54
CA PRO A 223 7.85 14.42 24.82
C PRO A 223 7.21 14.22 23.44
N VAL A 224 6.04 14.79 23.16
CA VAL A 224 5.32 14.54 21.90
C VAL A 224 5.75 15.50 20.80
N ASP A 225 5.67 15.08 19.54
CA ASP A 225 5.87 15.93 18.38
C ASP A 225 4.74 16.95 18.24
N PHE A 226 3.50 16.48 18.42
CA PHE A 226 2.32 17.32 18.50
C PHE A 226 1.25 16.68 19.40
N ALA A 227 0.31 17.49 19.87
CA ALA A 227 -0.84 17.08 20.66
C ALA A 227 -2.13 17.56 19.98
N VAL A 228 -3.12 16.68 19.89
CA VAL A 228 -4.40 16.96 19.23
C VAL A 228 -5.41 17.43 20.26
N VAL A 229 -5.91 18.66 20.10
CA VAL A 229 -6.87 19.31 21.00
C VAL A 229 -8.27 18.94 20.55
N SER A 230 -8.88 17.95 21.22
CA SER A 230 -10.22 17.43 20.92
C SER A 230 -11.31 18.32 21.55
N ALA A 231 -11.43 19.57 21.09
CA ALA A 231 -12.36 20.57 21.61
C ALA A 231 -13.73 20.50 20.89
N PHE A 232 -14.40 19.36 21.05
CA PHE A 232 -15.77 19.09 20.62
C PHE A 232 -16.44 18.11 21.60
N ASP A 233 -17.69 17.71 21.34
CA ASP A 233 -18.52 16.98 22.30
C ASP A 233 -18.72 17.70 23.64
N PHE A 234 -18.89 19.02 23.59
CA PHE A 234 -19.20 19.88 24.74
C PHE A 234 -20.62 19.67 25.32
N GLN A 235 -21.22 18.51 25.05
CA GLN A 235 -22.49 18.08 25.59
C GLN A 235 -22.27 17.83 27.10
N GLY A 236 -22.67 18.80 27.94
CA GLY A 236 -22.48 18.71 29.39
C GLY A 236 -23.26 17.55 30.04
N ASP A 237 -23.34 17.53 31.37
CA ASP A 237 -23.88 16.41 32.14
C ASP A 237 -25.34 16.01 31.78
N ASP A 238 -26.12 16.92 31.18
CA ASP A 238 -27.45 16.60 30.65
C ASP A 238 -27.39 16.21 29.16
N ALA A 239 -27.19 14.92 28.92
CA ALA A 239 -27.11 14.33 27.59
C ALA A 239 -28.37 14.55 26.70
N LEU A 240 -29.48 15.02 27.28
CA LEU A 240 -30.74 15.31 26.57
C LEU A 240 -31.06 16.81 26.51
N HIS A 241 -30.09 17.70 26.74
CA HIS A 241 -30.19 19.10 26.33
C HIS A 241 -29.44 19.33 25.04
N THR A 242 -30.10 19.97 24.07
CA THR A 242 -29.46 20.35 22.81
C THR A 242 -28.47 21.48 23.04
N THR A 243 -27.32 21.40 22.39
CA THR A 243 -26.26 22.42 22.44
C THR A 243 -25.42 22.30 21.16
N HIS A 244 -24.51 23.25 20.96
CA HIS A 244 -23.47 23.11 19.96
C HIS A 244 -22.46 22.06 20.41
N SER A 245 -22.11 21.10 19.54
CA SER A 245 -21.09 20.08 19.87
C SER A 245 -19.70 20.71 20.00
N ALA A 246 -19.39 21.71 19.16
CA ALA A 246 -18.06 22.28 19.06
C ALA A 246 -18.09 23.82 18.88
N PRO A 247 -18.69 24.60 19.78
CA PRO A 247 -18.73 26.05 19.64
C PRO A 247 -17.31 26.66 19.71
N LEU A 248 -17.00 27.59 18.81
CA LEU A 248 -15.72 28.30 18.84
C LEU A 248 -15.65 29.26 20.04
N ARG A 249 -16.76 29.94 20.34
CA ARG A 249 -16.90 30.84 21.50
C ARG A 249 -18.15 30.50 22.28
N GLY A 250 -18.25 31.01 23.50
CA GLY A 250 -19.40 30.77 24.36
C GLY A 250 -19.32 31.64 25.61
N ARG A 251 -20.44 31.71 26.35
CA ARG A 251 -20.47 32.40 27.66
C ARG A 251 -20.03 31.49 28.81
N ASP A 252 -19.97 30.19 28.57
CA ASP A 252 -19.47 29.18 29.49
C ASP A 252 -18.00 28.81 29.21
N GLY A 253 -17.46 27.83 29.93
CA GLY A 253 -16.12 27.29 29.70
C GLY A 253 -16.06 26.21 28.61
N ASN A 254 -17.17 25.88 27.98
CA ASN A 254 -17.30 24.73 27.07
C ASN A 254 -17.23 25.16 25.61
N ASN A 255 -16.10 25.78 25.24
CA ASN A 255 -15.83 26.23 23.88
C ASN A 255 -14.33 26.21 23.55
N VAL A 256 -14.02 26.18 22.25
CA VAL A 256 -12.65 26.07 21.73
C VAL A 256 -11.76 27.21 22.23
N ALA A 257 -12.26 28.45 22.21
CA ALA A 257 -11.47 29.62 22.64
C ALA A 257 -11.09 29.56 24.12
N HIS A 258 -12.00 29.11 24.99
CA HIS A 258 -11.71 28.92 26.41
C HIS A 258 -10.65 27.84 26.63
N VAL A 259 -10.80 26.68 25.97
CA VAL A 259 -9.81 25.59 26.03
C VAL A 259 -8.42 26.09 25.61
N ALA A 260 -8.33 26.82 24.49
CA ALA A 260 -7.08 27.36 24.00
C ALA A 260 -6.44 28.35 25.00
N GLU A 261 -7.24 29.21 25.63
CA GLU A 261 -6.76 30.13 26.66
C GLU A 261 -6.25 29.38 27.89
N VAL A 262 -6.93 28.31 28.33
CA VAL A 262 -6.45 27.47 29.43
C VAL A 262 -5.10 26.82 29.08
N LEU A 263 -4.96 26.21 27.89
CA LEU A 263 -3.70 25.62 27.44
C LEU A 263 -2.56 26.66 27.39
N ARG A 264 -2.86 27.87 26.89
CA ARG A 264 -1.92 29.00 26.86
C ARG A 264 -1.47 29.41 28.26
N GLN A 265 -2.41 29.57 29.21
CA GLN A 265 -2.10 29.90 30.61
C GLN A 265 -1.25 28.83 31.30
N ARG A 266 -1.35 27.57 30.86
CA ARG A 266 -0.54 26.45 31.34
C ARG A 266 0.83 26.32 30.68
N GLY A 267 1.15 27.23 29.75
CA GLY A 267 2.46 27.25 29.07
C GLY A 267 2.64 26.12 28.05
N VAL A 268 1.54 25.51 27.60
CA VAL A 268 1.56 24.51 26.52
C VAL A 268 1.96 25.22 25.23
N PRO A 269 3.03 24.79 24.53
CA PRO A 269 3.48 25.47 23.31
C PRO A 269 2.44 25.35 22.19
N ALA A 270 1.91 26.48 21.73
CA ALA A 270 0.95 26.51 20.62
C ALA A 270 1.49 25.82 19.36
N SER A 271 2.79 25.95 19.09
CA SER A 271 3.47 25.29 17.97
C SER A 271 3.54 23.76 18.05
N LYS A 272 2.97 23.13 19.09
CA LYS A 272 2.76 21.68 19.18
C LYS A 272 1.29 21.29 19.14
N LEU A 273 0.36 22.25 19.13
CA LEU A 273 -1.07 21.98 19.22
C LEU A 273 -1.69 21.88 17.83
N LEU A 274 -2.53 20.86 17.62
CA LEU A 274 -3.41 20.76 16.47
C LEU A 274 -4.86 20.90 16.93
N LEU A 275 -5.62 21.79 16.32
CA LEU A 275 -7.05 21.89 16.62
C LEU A 275 -7.81 20.78 15.90
N ALA A 276 -8.54 19.94 16.63
CA ALA A 276 -9.37 18.92 16.01
C ALA A 276 -10.72 19.51 15.55
N LEU A 277 -11.09 19.20 14.32
CA LEU A 277 -12.41 19.48 13.74
C LEU A 277 -13.23 18.18 13.73
N ASP A 278 -14.49 18.30 14.16
CA ASP A 278 -15.46 17.22 14.17
C ASP A 278 -16.22 17.18 12.83
N LEU A 279 -16.08 16.07 12.11
CA LEU A 279 -16.72 15.77 10.82
C LEU A 279 -18.01 14.99 11.04
N GLU A 280 -18.41 14.80 12.29
CA GLU A 280 -19.66 14.20 12.69
C GLU A 280 -20.63 15.29 13.13
N ALA A 281 -21.85 14.86 13.40
CA ALA A 281 -22.92 15.71 13.85
C ALA A 281 -23.68 15.00 14.96
N THR A 282 -24.15 15.76 15.95
CA THR A 282 -24.98 15.22 17.02
C THR A 282 -26.42 15.65 16.83
N SER A 283 -27.35 14.72 17.00
CA SER A 283 -28.77 14.95 16.82
C SER A 283 -29.62 14.51 18.01
N TRP A 284 -30.70 15.25 18.22
CA TRP A 284 -31.74 14.96 19.21
C TRP A 284 -33.12 15.07 18.58
N ILE A 285 -34.08 14.32 19.15
CA ILE A 285 -35.48 14.28 18.71
C ILE A 285 -36.45 14.66 19.85
N GLY A 286 -37.67 15.05 19.46
CA GLY A 286 -38.68 15.55 20.38
C GLY A 286 -38.32 16.91 20.97
N VAL A 287 -37.47 17.67 20.28
CA VAL A 287 -36.97 18.96 20.72
C VAL A 287 -38.04 20.04 20.48
N ASP A 288 -38.25 20.90 21.47
CA ASP A 288 -39.17 22.04 21.37
C ASP A 288 -38.74 23.02 20.25
N PRO A 289 -39.65 23.62 19.47
CA PRO A 289 -39.29 24.57 18.41
C PRO A 289 -38.83 25.94 18.92
N HIS A 290 -38.96 26.24 20.22
CA HIS A 290 -38.42 27.46 20.80
C HIS A 290 -36.92 27.59 20.52
N ALA A 291 -36.48 28.81 20.14
CA ALA A 291 -35.12 29.08 19.69
C ALA A 291 -34.60 28.09 18.62
N HIS A 292 -35.51 27.59 17.78
CA HIS A 292 -35.20 26.59 16.74
C HIS A 292 -34.56 25.32 17.32
N GLY A 293 -34.97 24.93 18.52
CA GLY A 293 -34.47 23.75 19.19
C GLY A 293 -33.08 23.89 19.80
N LEU A 294 -32.44 25.06 19.75
CA LEU A 294 -31.17 25.32 20.44
C LEU A 294 -31.39 25.52 21.95
N TYR A 295 -30.58 24.87 22.78
CA TYR A 295 -30.69 24.91 24.26
C TYR A 295 -32.06 24.49 24.80
N GLN A 296 -32.66 23.50 24.14
CA GLN A 296 -33.96 22.93 24.51
C GLN A 296 -33.78 21.49 25.01
N LYS A 297 -34.72 21.06 25.86
CA LYS A 297 -34.79 19.67 26.30
C LYS A 297 -35.30 18.77 25.18
N ALA A 298 -34.60 17.68 24.93
CA ALA A 298 -34.99 16.60 24.04
C ALA A 298 -35.71 15.48 24.78
N THR A 299 -36.48 14.67 24.06
CA THR A 299 -37.07 13.44 24.61
C THR A 299 -36.21 12.21 24.34
N GLY A 300 -35.21 12.32 23.46
CA GLY A 300 -34.29 11.25 23.13
C GLY A 300 -33.36 11.62 21.98
N ARG A 301 -32.56 10.64 21.54
CA ARG A 301 -31.72 10.73 20.36
C ARG A 301 -32.22 9.76 19.29
N PRO A 302 -32.09 10.10 18.00
CA PRO A 302 -32.35 9.15 16.92
C PRO A 302 -31.21 8.12 16.82
N PHE A 303 -31.45 7.04 16.08
CA PHE A 303 -30.40 6.09 15.70
C PHE A 303 -29.47 6.75 14.67
N GLY A 304 -28.18 6.79 14.99
CA GLY A 304 -27.10 7.37 14.20
C GLY A 304 -26.40 6.38 13.27
N SER A 305 -25.38 6.85 12.56
CA SER A 305 -24.66 6.12 11.50
C SER A 305 -23.86 4.93 12.02
N TRP A 306 -23.39 5.03 13.25
CA TRP A 306 -22.48 4.06 13.88
C TRP A 306 -23.19 3.18 14.92
N ASP A 307 -24.50 3.34 15.04
CA ASP A 307 -25.29 2.67 16.07
C ASP A 307 -25.63 1.24 15.66
N ASP A 308 -25.74 0.37 16.66
CA ASP A 308 -26.22 -0.99 16.52
C ASP A 308 -27.07 -1.38 17.74
N THR A 309 -27.41 -2.66 17.85
CA THR A 309 -28.25 -3.16 18.95
C THR A 309 -27.58 -3.02 20.32
N ASP A 310 -26.25 -2.93 20.36
CA ASP A 310 -25.45 -2.91 21.59
C ASP A 310 -25.17 -1.47 22.03
N THR A 311 -24.87 -0.57 21.09
CA THR A 311 -24.63 0.87 21.39
C THR A 311 -25.92 1.66 21.60
N GLY A 312 -27.01 1.29 20.92
CA GLY A 312 -28.26 2.04 20.97
C GLY A 312 -28.17 3.42 20.31
N PRO A 313 -29.19 4.29 20.45
CA PRO A 313 -29.28 5.55 19.72
C PRO A 313 -28.34 6.63 20.30
N THR A 314 -27.19 6.84 19.66
CA THR A 314 -26.21 7.88 20.01
C THR A 314 -26.57 9.25 19.42
N GLY A 315 -27.34 9.25 18.32
CA GLY A 315 -27.66 10.45 17.55
C GLY A 315 -26.51 10.99 16.71
N THR A 316 -25.43 10.22 16.51
CA THR A 316 -24.27 10.65 15.72
C THR A 316 -24.52 10.41 14.22
N PHE A 317 -24.39 11.47 13.42
CA PHE A 317 -24.51 11.41 11.96
C PHE A 317 -23.21 11.80 11.27
N THR A 318 -22.92 11.23 10.11
CA THR A 318 -21.80 11.68 9.28
C THR A 318 -22.08 13.05 8.65
N ALA A 319 -21.06 13.89 8.41
CA ALA A 319 -21.23 15.12 7.63
C ALA A 319 -21.81 14.84 6.23
N SER A 320 -21.50 13.67 5.65
CA SER A 320 -22.14 13.19 4.42
C SER A 320 -23.67 13.08 4.53
N GLU A 321 -24.20 12.62 5.67
CA GLU A 321 -25.64 12.57 5.94
C GLU A 321 -26.23 13.94 6.23
N VAL A 322 -25.52 14.80 6.96
CA VAL A 322 -25.93 16.19 7.17
C VAL A 322 -26.09 16.93 5.85
N ARG A 323 -25.25 16.64 4.83
CA ARG A 323 -25.45 17.19 3.48
C ARG A 323 -26.81 16.83 2.89
N TYR A 324 -27.33 15.62 3.12
CA TYR A 324 -28.66 15.25 2.68
C TYR A 324 -29.75 15.97 3.48
N MET A 325 -29.51 16.21 4.79
CA MET A 325 -30.41 17.03 5.60
C MET A 325 -30.46 18.48 5.10
N LEU A 326 -29.31 19.09 4.79
CA LEU A 326 -29.22 20.43 4.19
C LEU A 326 -29.94 20.56 2.84
N ALA A 327 -30.05 19.45 2.08
CA ALA A 327 -30.77 19.42 0.81
C ALA A 327 -32.30 19.22 0.98
N ASP A 328 -32.75 18.79 2.16
CA ASP A 328 -34.18 18.64 2.46
C ASP A 328 -34.76 19.99 2.90
N PRO A 329 -35.78 20.52 2.19
CA PRO A 329 -36.36 21.84 2.48
C PRO A 329 -37.01 21.95 3.87
N ASN A 330 -37.21 20.83 4.58
CA ASN A 330 -37.76 20.85 5.94
C ASN A 330 -36.69 21.06 7.03
N TYR A 331 -35.39 20.92 6.70
CA TYR A 331 -34.31 21.33 7.58
C TYR A 331 -33.89 22.75 7.22
N VAL A 332 -33.87 23.61 8.24
CA VAL A 332 -33.38 24.98 8.09
C VAL A 332 -32.06 25.09 8.87
N GLU A 333 -31.01 25.57 8.19
CA GLU A 333 -29.73 25.91 8.80
C GLU A 333 -29.81 27.27 9.47
N TYR A 334 -29.38 27.31 10.72
CA TYR A 334 -29.26 28.50 11.53
C TYR A 334 -27.81 28.71 11.94
N TRP A 335 -27.44 29.97 12.07
CA TRP A 335 -26.13 30.40 12.55
C TRP A 335 -26.28 31.05 13.92
N ASP A 336 -25.46 30.61 14.87
CA ASP A 336 -25.33 31.27 16.17
C ASP A 336 -24.11 32.19 16.16
N ASP A 337 -24.35 33.50 16.13
CA ASP A 337 -23.30 34.52 16.11
C ASP A 337 -22.45 34.57 17.39
N VAL A 338 -22.99 34.10 18.53
CA VAL A 338 -22.24 34.07 19.79
C VAL A 338 -21.33 32.84 19.81
N ALA A 339 -21.87 31.70 19.42
CA ALA A 339 -21.13 30.44 19.42
C ALA A 339 -20.17 30.29 18.23
N HIS A 340 -20.42 31.04 17.16
CA HIS A 340 -19.82 30.86 15.84
C HIS A 340 -19.98 29.41 15.35
N ALA A 341 -21.21 28.90 15.44
CA ALA A 341 -21.55 27.52 15.16
C ALA A 341 -22.84 27.42 14.32
N SER A 342 -22.94 26.36 13.53
CA SER A 342 -24.11 26.07 12.69
C SER A 342 -24.92 24.91 13.26
N PHE A 343 -26.23 24.96 13.08
CA PHE A 343 -27.12 23.87 13.46
C PHE A 343 -28.32 23.80 12.51
N LEU A 344 -28.92 22.62 12.40
CA LEU A 344 -30.16 22.40 11.68
C LEU A 344 -31.31 22.19 12.65
N TYR A 345 -32.47 22.68 12.27
CA TYR A 345 -33.73 22.32 12.91
C TYR A 345 -34.78 21.93 11.89
N ASN A 346 -35.44 20.81 12.17
CA ASN A 346 -36.62 20.36 11.44
C ASN A 346 -37.84 20.37 12.38
N ALA A 347 -38.72 21.35 12.17
CA ALA A 347 -39.89 21.56 13.03
C ALA A 347 -40.91 20.41 12.94
N GLN A 348 -41.05 19.77 11.78
CA GLN A 348 -41.99 18.67 11.59
C GLN A 348 -41.53 17.40 12.32
N ARG A 349 -40.23 17.11 12.26
CA ARG A 349 -39.61 15.98 12.95
C ARG A 349 -39.26 16.28 14.40
N ARG A 350 -39.35 17.55 14.80
CA ARG A 350 -38.85 18.06 16.09
C ARG A 350 -37.41 17.60 16.35
N GLN A 351 -36.58 17.73 15.31
CA GLN A 351 -35.20 17.24 15.30
C GLN A 351 -34.23 18.40 15.23
N PHE A 352 -33.27 18.40 16.15
CA PHE A 352 -32.13 19.32 16.19
C PHE A 352 -30.86 18.56 15.77
N VAL A 353 -29.98 19.21 15.03
CA VAL A 353 -28.69 18.66 14.60
C VAL A 353 -27.61 19.74 14.71
N THR A 354 -26.59 19.54 15.53
CA THR A 354 -25.37 20.38 15.56
C THR A 354 -24.28 19.73 14.73
N PHE A 355 -23.52 20.52 13.98
CA PHE A 355 -22.46 20.01 13.09
C PHE A 355 -21.44 21.10 12.75
N GLU A 356 -20.28 20.71 12.26
CA GLU A 356 -19.32 21.65 11.66
C GLU A 356 -19.70 21.99 10.22
N SER A 357 -20.15 23.23 9.99
CA SER A 357 -20.31 23.75 8.63
C SER A 357 -18.98 24.25 8.07
N PRO A 358 -18.83 24.36 6.74
CA PRO A 358 -17.64 25.00 6.14
C PRO A 358 -17.37 26.42 6.66
N ARG A 359 -18.43 27.14 7.06
CA ARG A 359 -18.28 28.46 7.70
C ARG A 359 -17.66 28.34 9.09
N ALA A 360 -18.23 27.50 9.97
CA ALA A 360 -17.69 27.29 11.32
C ALA A 360 -16.24 26.77 11.28
N ALA A 361 -15.96 25.82 10.39
CA ALA A 361 -14.62 25.30 10.17
C ALA A 361 -13.63 26.39 9.70
N SER A 362 -14.05 27.30 8.81
CA SER A 362 -13.21 28.44 8.39
C SER A 362 -12.79 29.30 9.59
N GLU A 363 -13.76 29.66 10.43
CA GLU A 363 -13.50 30.54 11.57
C GLU A 363 -12.60 29.86 12.62
N LYS A 364 -12.68 28.53 12.75
CA LYS A 364 -11.77 27.73 13.58
C LYS A 364 -10.37 27.62 13.01
N LEU A 365 -10.23 27.51 11.68
CA LEU A 365 -8.92 27.52 11.02
C LEU A 365 -8.24 28.88 11.20
N ASP A 366 -8.97 29.98 10.98
CA ASP A 366 -8.48 31.34 11.26
C ASP A 366 -8.07 31.50 12.73
N PHE A 367 -8.86 30.94 13.65
CA PHE A 367 -8.55 30.95 15.08
C PHE A 367 -7.26 30.17 15.39
N ALA A 368 -7.10 28.96 14.84
CA ALA A 368 -5.92 28.13 15.03
C ALA A 368 -4.65 28.85 14.54
N ASP A 369 -4.73 29.53 13.39
CA ASP A 369 -3.63 30.31 12.82
C ASP A 369 -3.27 31.50 13.71
N GLN A 370 -4.27 32.25 14.16
CA GLN A 370 -4.09 33.39 15.08
C GLN A 370 -3.51 32.94 16.43
N ALA A 371 -3.89 31.75 16.90
CA ALA A 371 -3.35 31.15 18.12
C ALA A 371 -1.93 30.58 17.94
N GLY A 372 -1.43 30.50 16.70
CA GLY A 372 -0.10 29.94 16.40
C GLY A 372 -0.04 28.42 16.53
N TYR A 373 -1.16 27.74 16.29
CA TYR A 373 -1.23 26.28 16.33
C TYR A 373 -0.44 25.67 15.18
N ALA A 374 0.06 24.44 15.38
CA ALA A 374 0.83 23.71 14.37
C ALA A 374 -0.01 23.27 13.17
N GLY A 375 -1.34 23.36 13.23
CA GLY A 375 -2.27 22.95 12.19
C GLY A 375 -3.57 22.39 12.75
N VAL A 376 -4.17 21.44 12.03
CA VAL A 376 -5.46 20.85 12.38
C VAL A 376 -5.47 19.33 12.25
N ALA A 377 -6.40 18.74 12.99
CA ALA A 377 -6.76 17.34 12.86
C ALA A 377 -8.25 17.18 12.51
N LEU A 378 -8.62 16.08 11.84
CA LEU A 378 -9.99 15.84 11.38
C LEU A 378 -10.50 14.49 11.91
N TRP A 379 -11.45 14.54 12.85
CA TRP A 379 -12.16 13.39 13.39
C TRP A 379 -13.56 13.33 12.79
N GLN A 380 -13.96 12.34 12.02
CA GLN A 380 -13.16 11.29 11.39
C GLN A 380 -13.36 11.32 9.86
N LEU A 381 -12.33 10.89 9.13
CA LEU A 381 -12.32 10.94 7.67
C LEU A 381 -13.43 10.10 7.01
N GLY A 382 -13.87 9.05 7.70
CA GLY A 382 -15.01 8.24 7.26
C GLY A 382 -16.30 9.04 7.12
N SER A 383 -16.44 10.14 7.89
CA SER A 383 -17.64 10.97 7.96
C SER A 383 -17.65 12.14 6.97
N ASP A 384 -16.49 12.47 6.36
CA ASP A 384 -16.34 13.68 5.56
C ASP A 384 -17.36 13.74 4.41
N ALA A 385 -17.85 14.93 4.12
CA ALA A 385 -18.77 15.14 3.00
C ALA A 385 -17.98 15.39 1.70
N PRO A 386 -18.34 14.82 0.54
CA PRO A 386 -17.70 15.19 -0.71
C PRO A 386 -17.99 16.63 -1.16
N GLY A 387 -17.15 17.11 -2.08
CA GLY A 387 -17.41 18.36 -2.82
C GLY A 387 -17.09 19.61 -2.01
N ALA A 388 -18.03 20.56 -1.99
CA ALA A 388 -17.87 21.85 -1.29
C ALA A 388 -18.08 21.75 0.23
N HIS A 389 -18.67 20.66 0.72
CA HIS A 389 -18.90 20.42 2.14
C HIS A 389 -17.77 19.61 2.80
N SER A 390 -16.74 19.21 2.06
CA SER A 390 -15.57 18.48 2.61
C SER A 390 -14.77 19.40 3.50
N LEU A 391 -14.71 19.06 4.79
CA LEU A 391 -13.91 19.83 5.75
C LEU A 391 -12.42 19.55 5.54
N LEU A 392 -12.04 18.34 5.09
CA LEU A 392 -10.66 18.06 4.70
C LEU A 392 -10.20 18.94 3.55
N ARG A 393 -10.99 19.00 2.48
CA ARG A 393 -10.67 19.85 1.33
C ARG A 393 -10.65 21.32 1.69
N HIS A 394 -11.53 21.72 2.61
CA HIS A 394 -11.59 23.09 3.11
C HIS A 394 -10.32 23.46 3.89
N SER A 395 -9.92 22.64 4.86
CA SER A 395 -8.66 22.77 5.61
C SER A 395 -7.44 22.76 4.70
N TYR A 396 -7.41 21.86 3.71
CA TYR A 396 -6.31 21.82 2.73
C TYR A 396 -6.20 23.11 1.92
N ARG A 397 -7.32 23.69 1.48
CA ARG A 397 -7.33 24.97 0.75
C ARG A 397 -6.89 26.13 1.61
N HIS A 398 -7.28 26.14 2.88
CA HIS A 398 -6.88 27.16 3.84
C HIS A 398 -5.35 27.22 3.95
N TYR A 399 -4.71 26.07 4.14
CA TYR A 399 -3.25 25.97 4.29
C TYR A 399 -2.47 25.95 2.98
N HIS A 400 -3.12 25.59 1.87
CA HIS A 400 -2.53 25.53 0.55
C HIS A 400 -3.37 26.28 -0.49
N PRO A 401 -3.51 27.61 -0.39
CA PRO A 401 -4.42 28.37 -1.25
C PRO A 401 -4.14 28.20 -2.74
N LEU A 402 -2.85 28.11 -3.15
CA LEU A 402 -2.47 27.92 -4.54
C LEU A 402 -2.77 26.49 -5.06
N LEU A 403 -2.42 25.45 -4.29
CA LEU A 403 -2.69 24.05 -4.66
C LEU A 403 -4.19 23.73 -4.55
N GLY A 404 -4.87 24.32 -3.57
CA GLY A 404 -6.30 24.23 -3.37
C GLY A 404 -7.12 24.88 -4.49
N GLN A 405 -6.63 25.99 -5.06
CA GLN A 405 -7.20 26.60 -6.26
C GLN A 405 -6.99 25.73 -7.52
N LEU A 406 -5.85 25.06 -7.64
CA LEU A 406 -5.63 24.06 -8.71
C LEU A 406 -6.57 22.85 -8.56
N ALA A 407 -6.82 22.39 -7.34
CA ALA A 407 -7.79 21.33 -7.07
C ALA A 407 -9.24 21.77 -7.38
N LEU A 408 -9.58 23.05 -7.20
CA LEU A 408 -10.85 23.63 -7.67
C LEU A 408 -10.94 23.60 -9.18
N TRP A 409 -9.86 23.97 -9.87
CA TRP A 409 -9.76 23.88 -11.32
C TRP A 409 -9.99 22.47 -11.83
N ASP A 410 -9.45 21.41 -11.21
CA ASP A 410 -9.72 20.03 -11.63
C ASP A 410 -11.21 19.67 -11.50
N SER A 411 -11.86 20.03 -10.38
CA SER A 411 -13.30 19.79 -10.21
C SER A 411 -14.19 20.66 -11.11
N ALA A 412 -13.80 21.91 -11.35
CA ALA A 412 -14.48 22.83 -12.26
C ALA A 412 -14.25 22.42 -13.73
N TRP A 413 -13.08 21.86 -14.03
CA TRP A 413 -12.73 21.28 -15.32
C TRP A 413 -13.60 20.05 -15.59
N GLU A 414 -13.78 19.15 -14.61
CA GLU A 414 -14.66 17.98 -14.76
C GLU A 414 -16.15 18.35 -14.90
N SER A 415 -16.58 19.46 -14.31
CA SER A 415 -17.97 19.95 -14.36
C SER A 415 -18.23 21.01 -15.45
N ARG A 416 -17.23 21.37 -16.28
CA ARG A 416 -17.42 22.42 -17.29
C ARG A 416 -18.33 21.95 -18.44
N PRO A 417 -19.12 22.86 -19.02
CA PRO A 417 -19.92 22.53 -20.20
C PRO A 417 -19.06 22.29 -21.44
N VAL A 418 -19.43 21.27 -22.23
CA VAL A 418 -18.67 20.73 -23.38
C VAL A 418 -18.38 21.79 -24.47
N TRP A 419 -19.18 22.84 -24.57
CA TRP A 419 -18.98 23.91 -25.57
C TRP A 419 -17.72 24.74 -25.33
N LEU A 420 -17.11 24.70 -24.14
CA LEU A 420 -15.85 25.40 -23.83
C LEU A 420 -14.61 24.69 -24.41
N ASP A 421 -14.71 23.41 -24.75
CA ASP A 421 -13.59 22.61 -25.27
C ASP A 421 -12.90 23.20 -26.53
N PRO A 422 -13.60 23.69 -27.56
CA PRO A 422 -12.95 24.32 -28.72
C PRO A 422 -12.23 25.63 -28.39
N LEU A 423 -12.80 26.49 -27.52
CA LEU A 423 -12.19 27.75 -27.10
C LEU A 423 -10.90 27.53 -26.30
N LEU A 424 -10.95 26.58 -25.36
CA LEU A 424 -9.79 26.17 -24.59
C LEU A 424 -8.73 25.53 -25.49
N GLY A 425 -9.13 24.72 -26.47
CA GLY A 425 -8.24 24.17 -27.49
C GLY A 425 -7.42 25.25 -28.19
N VAL A 426 -8.06 26.35 -28.63
CA VAL A 426 -7.36 27.46 -29.29
C VAL A 426 -6.36 28.15 -28.35
N ILE A 427 -6.78 28.45 -27.11
CA ILE A 427 -5.92 29.10 -26.11
C ILE A 427 -4.70 28.23 -25.78
N PHE A 428 -4.89 26.93 -25.56
CA PHE A 428 -3.79 26.01 -25.27
C PHE A 428 -2.85 25.81 -26.46
N THR A 429 -3.38 25.85 -27.68
CA THR A 429 -2.55 25.77 -28.90
C THR A 429 -1.63 26.99 -29.01
N LEU A 430 -2.13 28.19 -28.71
CA LEU A 430 -1.34 29.42 -28.70
C LEU A 430 -0.27 29.42 -27.60
N LEU A 431 -0.61 28.95 -26.39
CA LEU A 431 0.35 28.82 -25.29
C LEU A 431 1.43 27.76 -25.56
N ALA A 432 1.06 26.63 -26.17
CA ALA A 432 2.01 25.60 -26.58
C ALA A 432 2.95 26.09 -27.69
N LEU A 433 2.46 26.93 -28.61
CA LEU A 433 3.28 27.59 -29.63
C LEU A 433 4.29 28.55 -28.99
N ALA A 434 3.86 29.39 -28.05
CA ALA A 434 4.74 30.30 -27.32
C ALA A 434 5.78 29.54 -26.46
N GLY A 435 5.35 28.49 -25.75
CA GLY A 435 6.21 27.61 -24.98
C GLY A 435 7.19 26.83 -25.86
N GLY A 436 6.76 26.39 -27.05
CA GLY A 436 7.60 25.75 -28.05
C GLY A 436 8.68 26.68 -28.60
N VAL A 437 8.37 27.96 -28.81
CA VAL A 437 9.34 28.99 -29.21
C VAL A 437 10.37 29.24 -28.09
N LEU A 438 9.92 29.36 -26.83
CA LEU A 438 10.81 29.51 -25.68
C LEU A 438 11.69 28.27 -25.45
N LEU A 439 11.12 27.07 -25.57
CA LEU A 439 11.85 25.80 -25.50
C LEU A 439 12.83 25.66 -26.66
N TYR A 440 12.46 26.08 -27.88
CA TYR A 440 13.36 26.12 -29.02
C TYR A 440 14.56 27.03 -28.75
N HIS A 441 14.34 28.24 -28.21
CA HIS A 441 15.44 29.14 -27.82
C HIS A 441 16.29 28.57 -26.67
N TYR A 442 15.67 27.95 -25.67
CA TYR A 442 16.36 27.29 -24.56
C TYR A 442 17.20 26.10 -25.02
N LEU A 443 16.64 25.21 -25.85
CA LEU A 443 17.34 24.07 -26.43
C LEU A 443 18.44 24.51 -27.38
N ARG A 444 18.23 25.56 -28.18
CA ARG A 444 19.26 26.15 -29.05
C ARG A 444 20.41 26.74 -28.24
N ARG A 445 20.13 27.41 -27.12
CA ARG A 445 21.14 27.92 -26.18
C ARG A 445 21.87 26.79 -25.45
N ARG A 446 21.17 25.71 -25.10
CA ARG A 446 21.72 24.50 -24.48
C ARG A 446 22.55 23.65 -25.47
N GLN A 447 22.16 23.60 -26.75
CA GLN A 447 22.94 22.94 -27.81
C GLN A 447 24.21 23.72 -28.14
N ALA A 448 24.19 25.06 -28.09
CA ALA A 448 25.41 25.87 -28.20
C ALA A 448 26.40 25.56 -27.06
N LEU A 449 25.91 25.48 -25.82
CA LEU A 449 26.71 25.09 -24.65
C LEU A 449 27.19 23.63 -24.70
N ARG A 450 26.37 22.70 -25.20
CA ARG A 450 26.77 21.28 -25.37
C ARG A 450 27.82 21.09 -26.44
N ARG A 451 27.77 21.84 -27.55
CA ARG A 451 28.80 21.77 -28.60
C ARG A 451 30.16 22.23 -28.08
N GLU A 452 30.21 23.27 -27.25
CA GLU A 452 31.47 23.68 -26.60
C GLU A 452 32.01 22.59 -25.67
N VAL A 453 31.15 21.97 -24.85
CA VAL A 453 31.56 20.87 -23.95
C VAL A 453 31.94 19.59 -24.69
N GLU A 454 31.24 19.23 -25.77
CA GLU A 454 31.55 18.08 -26.62
C GLU A 454 32.84 18.31 -27.42
N THR A 455 33.10 19.54 -27.88
CA THR A 455 34.37 19.88 -28.55
C THR A 455 35.54 19.78 -27.56
N VAL A 456 35.36 20.25 -26.32
CA VAL A 456 36.37 20.11 -25.26
C VAL A 456 36.60 18.63 -24.90
N ARG A 457 35.55 17.82 -24.77
CA ARG A 457 35.67 16.37 -24.50
C ARG A 457 36.28 15.59 -25.66
N ALA A 458 35.96 15.93 -26.91
CA ALA A 458 36.55 15.30 -28.10
C ALA A 458 38.03 15.66 -28.23
N VAL A 459 38.41 16.91 -27.94
CA VAL A 459 39.81 17.33 -27.86
C VAL A 459 40.54 16.58 -26.74
N GLN A 460 39.95 16.44 -25.55
CA GLN A 460 40.54 15.68 -24.44
C GLN A 460 40.70 14.18 -24.77
N ALA A 461 39.71 13.56 -25.40
CA ALA A 461 39.76 12.15 -25.80
C ALA A 461 40.84 11.90 -26.89
N ASN A 462 40.97 12.81 -27.85
CA ASN A 462 42.02 12.77 -28.87
C ASN A 462 43.41 12.95 -28.24
N ILE A 463 43.54 13.83 -27.25
CA ILE A 463 44.80 14.03 -26.52
C ILE A 463 45.18 12.75 -25.75
N GLN A 464 44.22 12.10 -25.08
CA GLN A 464 44.43 10.83 -24.36
C GLN A 464 44.86 9.67 -25.28
N THR A 465 44.39 9.65 -26.53
CA THR A 465 44.79 8.63 -27.52
C THR A 465 46.13 8.92 -28.17
N LEU A 466 46.48 10.19 -28.38
CA LEU A 466 47.72 10.59 -29.04
C LEU A 466 48.95 10.48 -28.13
N LEU A 467 48.81 10.70 -26.82
CA LEU A 467 49.93 10.68 -25.87
C LEU A 467 50.71 9.35 -25.85
N PRO A 468 50.06 8.17 -25.72
CA PRO A 468 50.75 6.89 -25.77
C PRO A 468 51.43 6.61 -27.11
N LEU A 469 50.82 7.05 -28.23
CA LEU A 469 51.36 6.89 -29.58
C LEU A 469 52.63 7.73 -29.78
N LEU A 470 52.65 8.95 -29.24
CA LEU A 470 53.82 9.83 -29.26
C LEU A 470 54.97 9.27 -28.43
N GLU A 471 54.69 8.69 -27.26
CA GLU A 471 55.70 8.02 -26.42
C GLU A 471 56.28 6.77 -27.09
N VAL A 472 55.44 5.93 -27.69
CA VAL A 472 55.88 4.74 -28.45
C VAL A 472 56.73 5.16 -29.64
N SER A 473 56.31 6.18 -30.39
CA SER A 473 57.04 6.69 -31.55
C SER A 473 58.39 7.30 -31.16
N TRP A 474 58.45 8.03 -30.04
CA TRP A 474 59.69 8.59 -29.50
C TRP A 474 60.68 7.50 -29.06
N ARG A 475 60.20 6.48 -28.33
CA ARG A 475 61.04 5.33 -27.94
C ARG A 475 61.54 4.53 -29.14
N HIS A 476 60.68 4.34 -30.14
CA HIS A 476 61.04 3.65 -31.37
C HIS A 476 62.10 4.43 -32.17
N TYR A 477 61.99 5.76 -32.23
CA TYR A 477 63.01 6.63 -32.82
C TYR A 477 64.36 6.55 -32.08
N GLN A 478 64.35 6.59 -30.74
CA GLN A 478 65.56 6.44 -29.93
C GLN A 478 66.25 5.08 -30.14
N GLN A 479 65.46 4.00 -30.25
CA GLN A 479 65.98 2.66 -30.54
C GLN A 479 66.59 2.56 -31.95
N LEU A 480 65.97 3.20 -32.95
CA LEU A 480 66.51 3.24 -34.32
C LEU A 480 67.79 4.09 -34.42
N GLN A 481 67.92 5.14 -33.59
CA GLN A 481 69.12 5.97 -33.53
C GLN A 481 70.36 5.21 -33.00
N GLN A 482 70.15 4.21 -32.14
CA GLN A 482 71.21 3.38 -31.56
C GLN A 482 71.69 2.25 -32.49
N ARG A 483 70.95 1.95 -33.57
CA ARG A 483 71.36 0.96 -34.58
C ARG A 483 72.38 1.58 -35.55
N ALA A 484 73.58 1.00 -35.60
CA ALA A 484 74.64 1.42 -36.51
C ALA A 484 74.18 1.35 -37.98
N GLY A 485 74.33 2.45 -38.72
CA GLY A 485 74.04 2.54 -40.17
C GLY A 485 72.75 3.26 -40.57
N MET A 486 71.81 3.53 -39.64
CA MET A 486 70.55 4.25 -39.98
C MET A 486 70.58 5.77 -39.81
N GLN A 487 71.70 6.34 -39.33
CA GLN A 487 71.81 7.78 -39.04
C GLN A 487 71.60 8.68 -40.27
N ALA A 488 72.05 8.26 -41.46
CA ALA A 488 71.87 9.02 -42.70
C ALA A 488 70.41 9.00 -43.21
N GLN A 489 69.66 7.93 -42.95
CA GLN A 489 68.26 7.79 -43.38
C GLN A 489 67.27 8.48 -42.42
N LEU A 490 67.66 8.68 -41.15
CA LEU A 490 66.84 9.34 -40.13
C LEU A 490 67.06 10.87 -40.04
N ALA A 491 68.06 11.41 -40.76
CA ALA A 491 68.38 12.84 -40.77
C ALA A 491 67.20 13.78 -41.13
N PRO A 492 66.29 13.44 -42.07
CA PRO A 492 65.12 14.28 -42.38
C PRO A 492 64.09 14.35 -41.24
N LEU A 493 64.08 13.34 -40.35
CA LEU A 493 63.10 13.21 -39.26
C LEU A 493 63.60 13.80 -37.93
N ALA A 494 64.88 14.16 -37.85
CA ALA A 494 65.50 14.70 -36.63
C ALA A 494 64.84 16.00 -36.10
N PRO A 495 64.41 16.97 -36.94
CA PRO A 495 63.74 18.18 -36.45
C PRO A 495 62.36 17.87 -35.85
N LEU A 496 61.64 16.90 -36.43
CA LEU A 496 60.32 16.48 -35.97
C LEU A 496 60.43 15.70 -34.66
N ALA A 497 61.42 14.81 -34.56
CA ALA A 497 61.69 14.01 -33.37
C ALA A 497 62.06 14.89 -32.16
N ALA A 498 62.87 15.94 -32.37
CA ALA A 498 63.25 16.87 -31.30
C ALA A 498 62.06 17.63 -30.67
N GLN A 499 60.93 17.73 -31.37
CA GLN A 499 59.71 18.41 -30.89
C GLN A 499 58.75 17.49 -30.14
N LEU A 500 58.87 16.16 -30.30
CA LEU A 500 57.96 15.17 -29.69
C LEU A 500 57.89 15.25 -28.14
N PRO A 501 59.01 15.42 -27.40
CA PRO A 501 58.97 15.53 -25.94
C PRO A 501 58.28 16.82 -25.48
N MET A 502 58.48 17.92 -26.22
CA MET A 502 57.86 19.21 -25.95
C MET A 502 56.35 19.17 -26.22
N MET A 503 55.92 18.52 -27.32
CA MET A 503 54.50 18.32 -27.64
C MET A 503 53.80 17.47 -26.58
N ALA A 504 54.42 16.37 -26.13
CA ALA A 504 53.86 15.54 -25.06
C ALA A 504 53.74 16.33 -23.74
N HIS A 505 54.72 17.16 -23.39
CA HIS A 505 54.71 17.95 -22.16
C HIS A 505 53.69 19.10 -22.18
N GLN A 506 53.43 19.70 -23.34
CA GLN A 506 52.41 20.75 -23.52
C GLN A 506 50.97 20.20 -23.47
N LEU A 507 50.78 18.92 -23.77
CA LEU A 507 49.47 18.26 -23.76
C LEU A 507 49.07 17.73 -22.37
N LEU A 508 50.04 17.52 -21.48
CA LEU A 508 49.84 16.95 -20.14
C LEU A 508 48.95 17.81 -19.19
N PRO A 509 49.03 19.16 -19.17
CA PRO A 509 48.17 20.01 -18.35
C PRO A 509 46.69 20.02 -18.77
N LEU A 510 46.37 19.47 -19.94
CA LEU A 510 45.01 19.44 -20.50
C LEU A 510 44.21 18.20 -20.06
N LEU A 511 44.84 17.29 -19.31
CA LEU A 511 44.24 16.09 -18.73
C LEU A 511 43.67 16.37 -17.33
N PRO A 512 42.52 15.77 -16.97
CA PRO A 512 41.97 15.88 -15.61
C PRO A 512 42.86 15.17 -14.58
N PRO A 513 42.97 15.68 -13.34
CA PRO A 513 43.82 15.08 -12.31
C PRO A 513 43.28 13.71 -11.88
N GLY A 514 44.12 12.66 -11.99
CA GLY A 514 43.86 11.34 -11.37
C GLY A 514 43.79 10.10 -12.28
N GLN A 515 43.94 10.22 -13.61
CA GLN A 515 43.84 9.07 -14.54
C GLN A 515 45.16 8.73 -15.26
N GLY A 516 46.25 8.66 -14.52
CA GLY A 516 47.59 8.35 -15.04
C GLY A 516 47.97 6.88 -15.06
N GLY A 517 47.02 5.94 -15.16
CA GLY A 517 47.36 4.53 -15.26
C GLY A 517 46.20 3.63 -15.61
N MET A 518 46.21 3.07 -16.82
CA MET A 518 45.76 1.69 -17.03
C MET A 518 46.21 1.08 -18.36
N GLN A 519 46.36 -0.24 -18.29
CA GLN A 519 46.94 -1.20 -19.21
C GLN A 519 46.05 -1.50 -20.43
N THR A 520 46.67 -1.99 -21.50
CA THR A 520 46.07 -2.31 -22.80
C THR A 520 45.84 -3.81 -23.00
N SER A 521 44.64 -4.19 -23.46
CA SER A 521 44.42 -5.38 -24.31
C SER A 521 43.06 -5.21 -25.04
N SER A 522 43.06 -5.00 -26.36
CA SER A 522 43.02 -5.96 -27.48
C SER A 522 41.61 -6.51 -27.78
N ILE A 523 41.03 -6.01 -28.88
CA ILE A 523 39.76 -6.41 -29.51
C ILE A 523 40.07 -7.41 -30.63
N GLU A 524 39.20 -8.39 -30.88
CA GLU A 524 39.04 -8.95 -32.23
C GLU A 524 37.60 -9.42 -32.52
N ALA A 525 37.21 -9.30 -33.79
CA ALA A 525 35.84 -9.41 -34.33
C ALA A 525 35.56 -10.77 -34.99
N MET A 526 34.28 -11.11 -35.19
CA MET A 526 33.83 -12.25 -36.02
C MET A 526 33.02 -11.79 -37.24
N PRO A 527 33.09 -12.51 -38.39
CA PRO A 527 32.25 -12.27 -39.56
C PRO A 527 31.12 -13.30 -39.78
N ASP A 528 30.24 -12.91 -40.72
CA ASP A 528 28.97 -13.48 -41.19
C ASP A 528 28.94 -14.95 -41.64
N ALA A 529 27.76 -15.59 -41.55
CA ALA A 529 27.19 -16.43 -42.62
C ALA A 529 25.72 -16.79 -42.39
N VAL A 530 24.97 -16.91 -43.49
CA VAL A 530 23.51 -17.06 -43.62
C VAL A 530 23.12 -18.49 -44.05
N ALA A 531 21.93 -18.92 -43.58
CA ALA A 531 20.96 -19.89 -44.12
C ALA A 531 21.21 -21.41 -44.09
N ALA A 532 20.32 -22.12 -43.37
CA ALA A 532 19.54 -23.26 -43.86
C ALA A 532 18.30 -23.46 -42.94
N VAL A 533 17.11 -23.71 -43.51
CA VAL A 533 15.91 -24.07 -42.75
C VAL A 533 16.07 -25.52 -42.28
N SER A 534 16.09 -25.72 -40.96
CA SER A 534 16.72 -26.88 -40.31
C SER A 534 15.71 -27.82 -39.62
N PRO A 535 16.08 -29.10 -39.36
CA PRO A 535 15.54 -30.07 -38.37
C PRO A 535 14.82 -29.52 -37.12
N LEU A 536 15.10 -28.26 -36.77
CA LEU A 536 14.38 -27.44 -35.81
C LEU A 536 12.85 -27.53 -35.89
N ALA A 537 12.23 -27.60 -37.07
CA ALA A 537 10.76 -27.60 -37.18
C ALA A 537 10.09 -28.84 -36.58
N GLU A 538 10.69 -30.03 -36.74
CA GLU A 538 10.18 -31.29 -36.18
C GLU A 538 10.46 -31.38 -34.66
N ARG A 539 11.60 -30.87 -34.23
CA ARG A 539 11.95 -30.74 -32.80
C ARG A 539 11.03 -29.76 -32.08
N LEU A 540 10.64 -28.65 -32.72
CA LEU A 540 9.66 -27.69 -32.18
C LEU A 540 8.25 -28.31 -32.04
N ASP A 541 7.86 -29.25 -32.89
CA ASP A 541 6.58 -29.95 -32.77
C ASP A 541 6.58 -30.93 -31.58
N ASN A 542 7.67 -31.67 -31.37
CA ASN A 542 7.85 -32.53 -30.18
C ASN A 542 7.91 -31.71 -28.88
N LEU A 543 8.53 -30.53 -28.92
CA LEU A 543 8.53 -29.58 -27.80
C LEU A 543 7.14 -29.04 -27.46
N SER A 544 6.28 -28.83 -28.47
CA SER A 544 4.90 -28.40 -28.24
C SER A 544 4.07 -29.46 -27.51
N ARG A 545 4.30 -30.74 -27.81
CA ARG A 545 3.67 -31.88 -27.11
C ARG A 545 4.19 -32.03 -25.69
N LEU A 546 5.50 -31.82 -25.47
CA LEU A 546 6.07 -31.77 -24.13
C LEU A 546 5.43 -30.67 -23.28
N ALA A 547 5.20 -29.48 -23.84
CA ALA A 547 4.54 -28.38 -23.14
C ALA A 547 3.12 -28.74 -22.66
N GLN A 548 2.37 -29.53 -23.44
CA GLN A 548 1.07 -30.05 -23.04
C GLN A 548 1.19 -31.01 -21.83
N THR A 549 2.13 -31.95 -21.87
CA THR A 549 2.39 -32.89 -20.77
C THR A 549 2.89 -32.21 -19.50
N LEU A 550 3.69 -31.14 -19.65
CA LEU A 550 4.17 -30.33 -18.52
C LEU A 550 3.03 -29.56 -17.86
N GLY A 551 2.04 -29.08 -18.63
CA GLY A 551 0.83 -28.44 -18.09
C GLY A 551 -0.05 -29.35 -17.25
N GLU A 552 0.12 -30.68 -17.34
CA GLU A 552 -0.61 -31.66 -16.53
C GLU A 552 0.08 -31.95 -15.18
N GLN A 553 1.35 -31.56 -15.03
CA GLN A 553 2.13 -31.82 -13.82
C GLN A 553 1.80 -30.82 -12.71
N ARG A 554 1.74 -31.32 -11.46
CA ARG A 554 1.25 -30.57 -10.29
C ARG A 554 2.36 -30.02 -9.38
N SER A 555 3.63 -30.25 -9.70
CA SER A 555 4.79 -29.75 -8.94
C SER A 555 5.97 -29.43 -9.85
N VAL A 556 6.81 -28.48 -9.43
CA VAL A 556 8.01 -28.05 -10.16
C VAL A 556 9.02 -29.18 -10.31
N GLU A 557 9.20 -29.97 -9.25
CA GLU A 557 10.07 -31.14 -9.23
C GLU A 557 9.69 -32.16 -10.31
N ARG A 558 8.40 -32.52 -10.42
CA ARG A 558 7.91 -33.45 -11.46
C ARG A 558 8.00 -32.87 -12.87
N MET A 559 7.86 -31.56 -13.03
CA MET A 559 8.09 -30.91 -14.32
C MET A 559 9.56 -31.01 -14.74
N LEU A 560 10.49 -30.77 -13.81
CA LEU A 560 11.93 -30.89 -14.08
C LEU A 560 12.32 -32.35 -14.37
N GLU A 561 11.78 -33.33 -13.64
CA GLU A 561 11.96 -34.76 -13.96
C GLU A 561 11.43 -35.12 -15.36
N THR A 562 10.29 -34.56 -15.76
CA THR A 562 9.71 -34.78 -17.09
C THR A 562 10.58 -34.16 -18.20
N VAL A 563 11.11 -32.96 -17.97
CA VAL A 563 12.05 -32.30 -18.89
C VAL A 563 13.37 -33.08 -18.97
N MET A 564 13.87 -33.59 -17.84
CA MET A 564 15.04 -34.46 -17.81
C MET A 564 14.87 -35.71 -18.66
N GLY A 565 13.73 -36.41 -18.50
CA GLY A 565 13.42 -37.60 -19.29
C GLY A 565 13.26 -37.30 -20.78
N PHE A 566 12.73 -36.13 -21.14
CA PHE A 566 12.65 -35.69 -22.54
C PHE A 566 14.05 -35.45 -23.12
N LEU A 567 14.88 -34.65 -22.44
CA LEU A 567 16.23 -34.32 -22.90
C LEU A 567 17.14 -35.54 -23.00
N ALA A 568 17.04 -36.49 -22.06
CA ALA A 568 17.82 -37.73 -22.11
C ALA A 568 17.48 -38.62 -23.32
N ASN A 569 16.35 -38.39 -23.99
CA ASN A 569 15.92 -39.10 -25.19
C ASN A 569 16.16 -38.31 -26.49
N GLU A 570 16.68 -37.08 -26.42
CA GLU A 570 17.01 -36.26 -27.60
C GLU A 570 18.28 -36.78 -28.29
N GLN A 571 18.27 -36.78 -29.63
CA GLN A 571 19.43 -37.19 -30.42
C GLN A 571 20.61 -36.24 -30.18
N GLY A 572 21.76 -36.80 -29.81
CA GLY A 572 22.99 -36.06 -29.52
C GLY A 572 23.14 -35.61 -28.06
N VAL A 573 22.18 -35.89 -27.18
CA VAL A 573 22.34 -35.73 -25.73
C VAL A 573 22.89 -37.01 -25.13
N ARG A 574 24.06 -36.90 -24.49
CA ARG A 574 24.78 -38.00 -23.86
C ARG A 574 24.32 -38.26 -22.42
N ALA A 575 24.11 -37.19 -21.67
CA ALA A 575 23.71 -37.26 -20.26
C ALA A 575 23.02 -35.96 -19.80
N VAL A 576 22.17 -36.09 -18.78
CA VAL A 576 21.45 -34.97 -18.15
C VAL A 576 21.54 -35.10 -16.63
N ARG A 577 21.83 -34.00 -15.93
CA ARG A 577 21.92 -33.92 -14.47
C ARG A 577 21.02 -32.82 -13.93
N LEU A 578 20.32 -33.09 -12.84
CA LEU A 578 19.71 -32.07 -11.99
C LEU A 578 20.64 -31.80 -10.82
N MET A 579 21.03 -30.54 -10.65
CA MET A 579 21.90 -30.06 -9.60
C MET A 579 21.12 -29.11 -8.69
N GLN A 580 21.37 -29.17 -7.38
CA GLN A 580 20.85 -28.22 -6.41
C GLN A 580 21.99 -27.80 -5.48
N ASP A 581 22.23 -26.49 -5.33
CA ASP A 581 23.33 -25.93 -4.52
C ASP A 581 24.72 -26.50 -4.87
N GLY A 582 24.91 -26.87 -6.14
CA GLY A 582 26.16 -27.48 -6.62
C GLY A 582 26.26 -29.00 -6.41
N GLU A 583 25.31 -29.64 -5.74
CA GLU A 583 25.25 -31.10 -5.56
C GLU A 583 24.36 -31.77 -6.62
N VAL A 584 24.75 -32.96 -7.09
CA VAL A 584 23.98 -33.74 -8.07
C VAL A 584 22.83 -34.46 -7.36
N GLN A 585 21.59 -34.07 -7.67
CA GLN A 585 20.38 -34.69 -7.13
C GLN A 585 19.97 -35.93 -7.94
N GLN A 586 20.06 -35.83 -9.28
CA GLN A 586 19.67 -36.92 -10.18
C GLN A 586 20.47 -36.87 -11.49
N GLN A 587 20.81 -38.03 -12.04
CA GLN A 587 21.54 -38.17 -13.32
C GLN A 587 20.87 -39.23 -14.20
N LEU A 588 20.75 -38.93 -15.49
CA LEU A 588 20.37 -39.88 -16.55
C LEU A 588 21.47 -39.88 -17.62
N GLY A 589 21.94 -41.06 -18.04
CA GLY A 589 23.03 -41.21 -19.01
C GLY A 589 24.44 -41.14 -18.41
N ASP A 590 25.45 -41.34 -19.26
CA ASP A 590 26.86 -41.46 -18.86
C ASP A 590 27.59 -40.12 -18.98
N TRP A 591 27.71 -39.42 -17.85
CA TRP A 591 28.37 -38.12 -17.78
C TRP A 591 29.89 -38.24 -18.01
N PRO A 592 30.51 -37.37 -18.83
CA PRO A 592 31.95 -37.41 -19.12
C PRO A 592 32.81 -37.09 -17.88
N GLU A 593 33.95 -37.79 -17.73
CA GLU A 593 34.87 -37.63 -16.59
C GLU A 593 35.56 -36.26 -16.51
N GLN A 594 35.65 -35.52 -17.63
CA GLN A 594 36.10 -34.12 -17.64
C GLN A 594 34.94 -33.21 -17.25
N GLU A 595 34.83 -32.94 -15.95
CA GLU A 595 33.86 -32.01 -15.39
C GLU A 595 34.32 -30.58 -15.70
N ILE A 596 33.74 -29.97 -16.73
CA ILE A 596 33.90 -28.53 -16.97
C ILE A 596 32.95 -27.86 -15.96
N THR A 597 33.49 -27.10 -15.03
CA THR A 597 32.67 -26.35 -14.07
C THR A 597 31.88 -25.26 -14.79
N ARG A 598 30.67 -24.96 -14.30
CA ARG A 598 29.87 -23.85 -14.79
C ARG A 598 30.75 -22.58 -14.87
N PRO A 599 30.78 -21.86 -15.99
CA PRO A 599 31.63 -20.67 -16.13
C PRO A 599 31.31 -19.63 -15.04
N GLU A 600 32.30 -19.26 -14.23
CA GLU A 600 32.14 -18.23 -13.19
C GLU A 600 31.81 -16.88 -13.83
N GLY A 601 30.73 -16.24 -13.39
CA GLY A 601 30.32 -14.90 -13.86
C GLY A 601 29.56 -14.86 -15.18
N ALA A 602 29.15 -16.00 -15.76
CA ALA A 602 28.26 -16.00 -16.91
C ALA A 602 26.82 -15.63 -16.49
N GLU A 603 26.31 -14.50 -16.97
CA GLU A 603 24.91 -14.07 -16.79
C GLU A 603 24.01 -14.70 -17.88
N GLY A 604 22.84 -15.21 -17.49
CA GLY A 604 21.82 -15.73 -18.41
C GLY A 604 21.31 -17.15 -18.10
N ALA A 605 20.06 -17.40 -18.48
CA ALA A 605 19.28 -18.63 -18.23
C ALA A 605 19.78 -19.88 -18.98
N LEU A 606 20.57 -19.72 -20.05
CA LEU A 606 21.24 -20.80 -20.77
C LEU A 606 22.72 -20.46 -20.89
N GLN A 607 23.58 -21.35 -20.43
CA GLN A 607 25.02 -21.19 -20.43
C GLN A 607 25.65 -22.40 -21.12
N LEU A 608 26.57 -22.17 -22.05
CA LEU A 608 27.28 -23.24 -22.77
C LEU A 608 28.76 -23.22 -22.37
N SER A 609 29.40 -24.39 -22.34
CA SER A 609 30.85 -24.49 -22.22
C SER A 609 31.54 -23.89 -23.45
N ALA A 610 32.82 -23.52 -23.31
CA ALA A 610 33.59 -22.91 -24.40
C ALA A 610 33.67 -23.78 -25.67
N ASP A 611 33.64 -25.10 -25.51
CA ASP A 611 33.61 -26.10 -26.58
C ASP A 611 32.18 -26.51 -27.01
N LYS A 612 31.15 -25.95 -26.36
CA LYS A 612 29.73 -26.29 -26.51
C LYS A 612 29.38 -27.76 -26.25
N ALA A 613 30.25 -28.53 -25.61
CA ALA A 613 29.96 -29.93 -25.27
C ALA A 613 29.01 -30.07 -24.07
N GLN A 614 28.84 -29.01 -23.27
CA GLN A 614 27.99 -29.00 -22.08
C GLN A 614 27.15 -27.72 -22.00
N ALA A 615 25.94 -27.83 -21.47
CA ALA A 615 25.02 -26.72 -21.24
C ALA A 615 24.48 -26.73 -19.79
N TRP A 616 24.33 -25.55 -19.20
CA TRP A 616 23.62 -25.32 -17.95
C TRP A 616 22.39 -24.48 -18.21
N ILE A 617 21.25 -25.03 -17.83
CA ILE A 617 19.93 -24.44 -17.96
C ILE A 617 19.52 -24.01 -16.56
N VAL A 618 19.47 -22.70 -16.37
CA VAL A 618 19.11 -22.06 -15.11
C VAL A 618 17.74 -21.42 -15.32
N PRO A 619 16.67 -21.94 -14.70
CA PRO A 619 15.32 -21.47 -14.97
C PRO A 619 15.07 -20.00 -14.60
N ASP A 620 15.85 -19.42 -13.66
CA ASP A 620 15.82 -18.00 -13.24
C ASP A 620 17.20 -17.52 -12.75
N ASP A 621 17.41 -16.20 -12.76
CA ASP A 621 18.62 -15.51 -12.27
C ASP A 621 18.91 -15.67 -10.75
N ASN A 622 18.20 -16.54 -10.01
CA ASN A 622 18.46 -16.87 -8.59
C ASN A 622 17.97 -18.28 -8.20
N ALA A 623 17.78 -19.21 -9.14
CA ALA A 623 17.28 -20.54 -8.82
C ALA A 623 18.40 -21.47 -8.31
N ASP A 624 18.18 -22.11 -7.15
CA ASP A 624 19.11 -23.08 -6.54
C ASP A 624 19.20 -24.38 -7.37
N GLN A 625 18.21 -24.65 -8.23
CA GLN A 625 18.15 -25.84 -9.09
C GLN A 625 18.60 -25.54 -10.52
N VAL A 626 19.61 -26.27 -10.99
CA VAL A 626 20.24 -26.14 -12.31
C VAL A 626 20.15 -27.47 -13.05
N LEU A 627 19.73 -27.42 -14.31
CA LEU A 627 19.74 -28.59 -15.18
C LEU A 627 20.95 -28.55 -16.10
N ALA A 628 21.84 -29.52 -15.98
CA ALA A 628 23.05 -29.63 -16.79
C ALA A 628 22.87 -30.73 -17.85
N VAL A 629 23.30 -30.46 -19.08
CA VAL A 629 23.18 -31.35 -20.24
C VAL A 629 24.56 -31.52 -20.86
N ALA A 630 24.96 -32.77 -21.13
CA ALA A 630 26.16 -33.10 -21.87
C ALA A 630 25.77 -33.67 -23.24
N PHE A 631 26.45 -33.23 -24.29
CA PHE A 631 26.21 -33.66 -25.67
C PHE A 631 27.27 -34.66 -26.14
N ASP A 632 26.93 -35.52 -27.10
CA ASP A 632 27.87 -36.43 -27.74
C ASP A 632 28.89 -35.70 -28.62
N THR A 633 28.50 -34.56 -29.19
CA THR A 633 29.32 -33.64 -29.98
C THR A 633 28.95 -32.19 -29.63
N ALA A 634 29.77 -31.20 -30.01
CA ALA A 634 29.49 -29.79 -29.72
C ALA A 634 28.07 -29.38 -30.14
N ALA A 635 27.33 -28.75 -29.22
CA ALA A 635 25.92 -28.41 -29.40
C ALA A 635 25.70 -27.58 -30.68
N SER A 636 24.79 -28.06 -31.53
CA SER A 636 24.44 -27.39 -32.77
C SER A 636 23.58 -26.13 -32.49
N PRO A 637 23.46 -25.19 -33.45
CA PRO A 637 22.54 -24.06 -33.32
C PRO A 637 21.08 -24.47 -33.07
N ASP A 638 20.68 -25.65 -33.56
CA ASP A 638 19.34 -26.21 -33.34
C ASP A 638 19.16 -26.73 -31.91
N ASP A 639 20.21 -27.33 -31.32
CA ASP A 639 20.20 -27.75 -29.91
C ASP A 639 20.07 -26.53 -29.00
N GLU A 640 20.80 -25.45 -29.30
CA GLU A 640 20.70 -24.21 -28.55
C GLU A 640 19.29 -23.59 -28.66
N ALA A 641 18.70 -23.57 -29.86
CA ALA A 641 17.34 -23.06 -30.07
C ALA A 641 16.27 -23.89 -29.35
N MET A 642 16.41 -25.22 -29.34
CA MET A 642 15.54 -26.14 -28.58
C MET A 642 15.62 -25.86 -27.07
N LEU A 643 16.83 -25.74 -26.51
CA LEU A 643 17.03 -25.43 -25.09
C LEU A 643 16.45 -24.07 -24.70
N ARG A 644 16.60 -23.05 -25.55
CA ARG A 644 15.98 -21.72 -25.34
C ARG A 644 14.45 -21.78 -25.41
N HIS A 645 13.88 -22.61 -26.28
CA HIS A 645 12.42 -22.82 -26.33
C HIS A 645 11.90 -23.53 -25.08
N LEU A 646 12.61 -24.56 -24.60
CA LEU A 646 12.32 -25.24 -23.32
C LEU A 646 12.29 -24.26 -22.15
N LEU A 647 13.29 -23.37 -22.06
CA LEU A 647 13.34 -22.32 -21.06
C LEU A 647 12.12 -21.40 -21.11
N ALA A 648 11.70 -20.98 -22.30
CA ALA A 648 10.51 -20.15 -22.47
C ALA A 648 9.21 -20.87 -22.06
N GLN A 649 9.07 -22.15 -22.37
CA GLN A 649 7.91 -22.96 -21.96
C GLN A 649 7.88 -23.20 -20.45
N LEU A 650 9.03 -23.52 -19.84
CA LEU A 650 9.15 -23.67 -18.39
C LEU A 650 8.83 -22.36 -17.66
N ALA A 651 9.29 -21.22 -18.18
CA ALA A 651 8.96 -19.91 -17.64
C ALA A 651 7.44 -19.63 -17.72
N LEU A 652 6.78 -19.99 -18.82
CA LEU A 652 5.34 -19.79 -19.01
C LEU A 652 4.49 -20.71 -18.10
N ILE A 653 4.80 -22.00 -18.04
CA ILE A 653 4.06 -22.98 -17.23
C ILE A 653 4.27 -22.68 -15.74
N ARG A 654 5.49 -22.30 -15.36
CA ARG A 654 5.75 -21.84 -14.01
C ARG A 654 5.02 -20.52 -13.74
N GLN A 655 4.98 -19.56 -14.66
CA GLN A 655 4.14 -18.36 -14.50
C GLN A 655 2.68 -18.72 -14.24
N GLN A 656 2.13 -19.74 -14.91
CA GLN A 656 0.76 -20.23 -14.66
C GLN A 656 0.59 -20.94 -13.32
N LEU A 657 1.54 -21.77 -12.90
CA LEU A 657 1.54 -22.42 -11.57
C LEU A 657 1.78 -21.39 -10.46
N THR A 658 2.61 -20.39 -10.72
CA THR A 658 2.82 -19.22 -9.87
C THR A 658 1.56 -18.36 -9.82
N GLU A 659 0.79 -18.21 -10.90
CA GLU A 659 -0.52 -17.56 -10.88
C GLU A 659 -1.56 -18.33 -10.05
N LEU A 660 -1.50 -19.67 -10.04
CA LEU A 660 -2.34 -20.50 -9.18
C LEU A 660 -1.91 -20.42 -7.70
N THR A 661 -0.61 -20.33 -7.39
CA THR A 661 -0.12 -20.09 -6.03
C THR A 661 -0.24 -18.63 -5.59
N ARG A 662 -0.40 -17.69 -6.53
CA ARG A 662 -0.74 -16.26 -6.30
C ARG A 662 -2.20 -16.00 -5.95
N GLN A 663 -3.05 -17.04 -5.87
CA GLN A 663 -4.41 -16.94 -5.32
C GLN A 663 -4.52 -17.63 -3.95
N PRO A 664 -3.79 -17.17 -2.91
CA PRO A 664 -3.74 -17.80 -1.60
C PRO A 664 -5.13 -17.88 -0.93
N HIS A 665 -6.06 -17.03 -1.34
CA HIS A 665 -7.45 -17.04 -0.87
C HIS A 665 -8.27 -18.24 -1.38
N VAL A 666 -8.09 -18.64 -2.65
CA VAL A 666 -8.74 -19.84 -3.19
C VAL A 666 -8.13 -21.06 -2.53
N LEU A 667 -6.80 -21.10 -2.42
CA LEU A 667 -6.09 -22.17 -1.72
C LEU A 667 -6.49 -22.30 -0.25
N SER A 668 -6.61 -21.19 0.48
CA SER A 668 -7.07 -21.20 1.87
C SER A 668 -8.51 -21.70 1.98
N GLU A 669 -9.44 -21.21 1.16
CA GLU A 669 -10.84 -21.66 1.22
C GLU A 669 -11.01 -23.11 0.77
N LEU A 670 -10.25 -23.58 -0.22
CA LEU A 670 -10.19 -24.99 -0.60
C LEU A 670 -9.57 -25.84 0.51
N TYR A 671 -8.54 -25.34 1.19
CA TYR A 671 -7.95 -25.98 2.36
C TYR A 671 -8.94 -26.06 3.52
N GLU A 672 -9.76 -25.03 3.76
CA GLU A 672 -10.81 -25.04 4.79
C GLU A 672 -11.85 -26.14 4.53
N ILE A 673 -12.21 -26.38 3.28
CA ILE A 673 -13.10 -27.49 2.88
C ILE A 673 -12.36 -28.84 3.03
N ALA A 674 -11.13 -28.95 2.53
CA ALA A 674 -10.37 -30.18 2.50
C ALA A 674 -9.97 -30.67 3.91
N SER A 675 -9.52 -29.76 4.79
CA SER A 675 -9.17 -30.06 6.18
C SER A 675 -10.35 -30.56 7.01
N ARG A 676 -11.59 -30.25 6.57
CA ARG A 676 -12.83 -30.67 7.22
C ARG A 676 -13.53 -31.81 6.51
N ARG A 677 -12.92 -32.43 5.49
CA ARG A 677 -13.52 -33.49 4.66
C ARG A 677 -14.24 -34.56 5.47
N GLU A 678 -13.65 -35.01 6.57
CA GLU A 678 -14.22 -36.08 7.41
C GLU A 678 -15.46 -35.61 8.19
N ARG A 679 -15.57 -34.32 8.52
CA ARG A 679 -16.68 -33.76 9.34
C ARG A 679 -17.71 -33.00 8.50
N LEU A 680 -17.46 -32.84 7.21
CA LEU A 680 -18.28 -32.09 6.27
C LEU A 680 -19.58 -32.83 5.94
N LEU A 681 -20.72 -32.18 6.14
CA LEU A 681 -22.04 -32.69 5.76
C LEU A 681 -22.43 -32.20 4.37
N PHE A 682 -22.51 -30.88 4.20
CA PHE A 682 -22.87 -30.25 2.92
C PHE A 682 -22.38 -28.80 2.88
N ILE A 683 -22.35 -28.23 1.68
CA ILE A 683 -22.09 -26.81 1.42
C ILE A 683 -23.33 -26.22 0.75
N ARG A 684 -23.85 -25.12 1.31
CA ARG A 684 -25.06 -24.45 0.83
C ARG A 684 -24.75 -23.04 0.36
N ALA A 685 -25.35 -22.61 -0.75
CA ALA A 685 -25.28 -21.21 -1.16
C ALA A 685 -26.25 -20.34 -0.34
N ASP A 686 -25.73 -19.33 0.37
CA ASP A 686 -26.46 -18.47 1.29
C ASP A 686 -26.09 -17.00 1.10
N LYS A 687 -27.07 -16.15 0.77
CA LYS A 687 -26.95 -14.67 0.72
C LYS A 687 -25.66 -14.12 0.08
N GLY A 688 -25.17 -14.75 -0.98
CA GLY A 688 -23.96 -14.30 -1.70
C GLY A 688 -22.68 -15.08 -1.41
N TYR A 689 -22.69 -15.96 -0.40
CA TYR A 689 -21.57 -16.79 0.04
C TYR A 689 -21.91 -18.28 -0.05
N SER A 690 -20.95 -19.15 0.25
CA SER A 690 -21.18 -20.58 0.45
C SER A 690 -20.92 -20.94 1.92
N GLY A 691 -21.95 -21.43 2.62
CA GLY A 691 -21.85 -21.90 4.00
C GLY A 691 -21.42 -23.37 4.04
N ILE A 692 -20.35 -23.66 4.77
CA ILE A 692 -19.84 -25.01 5.05
C ILE A 692 -20.52 -25.51 6.33
N HIS A 693 -21.29 -26.60 6.21
CA HIS A 693 -21.98 -27.22 7.34
C HIS A 693 -21.28 -28.51 7.75
N CYS A 694 -20.83 -28.58 9.00
CA CYS A 694 -20.14 -29.72 9.59
C CYS A 694 -20.95 -30.34 10.74
N MET A 695 -20.59 -31.56 11.15
CA MET A 695 -21.30 -32.31 12.20
C MET A 695 -21.34 -31.60 13.56
N ASP A 696 -20.34 -30.78 13.88
CA ASP A 696 -20.11 -30.25 15.24
C ASP A 696 -20.30 -28.73 15.35
N GLY A 697 -20.76 -28.08 14.26
CA GLY A 697 -20.96 -26.63 14.22
C GLY A 697 -22.43 -26.27 14.32
N ALA A 698 -22.81 -25.47 15.34
CA ALA A 698 -24.14 -24.87 15.41
C ALA A 698 -24.36 -23.80 14.32
N MET A 699 -23.26 -23.20 13.83
CA MET A 699 -23.27 -22.16 12.79
C MET A 699 -22.35 -22.56 11.62
N PRO A 700 -22.74 -22.30 10.36
CA PRO A 700 -21.91 -22.60 9.20
C PRO A 700 -20.75 -21.61 9.07
N LEU A 701 -19.61 -22.13 8.60
CA LEU A 701 -18.47 -21.30 8.21
C LEU A 701 -18.71 -20.79 6.77
N TYR A 702 -18.68 -19.47 6.57
CA TYR A 702 -18.91 -18.90 5.25
C TYR A 702 -17.61 -18.68 4.49
N ILE A 703 -17.61 -19.09 3.22
CA ILE A 703 -16.53 -18.88 2.27
C ILE A 703 -17.05 -18.14 1.02
N THR A 704 -16.15 -17.45 0.33
CA THR A 704 -16.50 -16.62 -0.83
C THR A 704 -16.61 -17.44 -2.13
N LEU A 705 -15.95 -18.59 -2.20
CA LEU A 705 -16.03 -19.51 -3.33
C LEU A 705 -17.47 -19.94 -3.61
N ARG A 706 -17.90 -19.78 -4.86
CA ARG A 706 -19.22 -20.24 -5.34
C ARG A 706 -19.20 -21.76 -5.52
N LEU A 707 -20.34 -22.41 -5.32
CA LEU A 707 -20.49 -23.87 -5.48
C LEU A 707 -19.99 -24.39 -6.85
N ARG A 708 -20.19 -23.62 -7.93
CA ARG A 708 -19.69 -23.98 -9.27
C ARG A 708 -18.16 -24.10 -9.32
N THR A 709 -17.47 -23.25 -8.56
CA THR A 709 -16.01 -23.18 -8.51
C THR A 709 -15.48 -24.28 -7.61
N ILE A 710 -16.09 -24.49 -6.45
CA ILE A 710 -15.75 -25.59 -5.52
C ILE A 710 -15.79 -26.95 -6.24
N ARG A 711 -16.80 -27.18 -7.09
CA ARG A 711 -16.96 -28.42 -7.87
C ARG A 711 -15.81 -28.70 -8.86
N LEU A 712 -15.02 -27.70 -9.25
CA LEU A 712 -13.87 -27.90 -10.13
C LEU A 712 -12.70 -28.59 -9.41
N TYR A 713 -12.65 -28.47 -8.07
CA TYR A 713 -11.52 -28.92 -7.26
C TYR A 713 -11.82 -30.18 -6.43
N PHE A 714 -13.10 -30.49 -6.21
CA PHE A 714 -13.51 -31.68 -5.47
C PHE A 714 -14.25 -32.65 -6.39
N PRO A 715 -13.83 -33.92 -6.44
CA PRO A 715 -14.54 -34.94 -7.20
C PRO A 715 -15.90 -35.27 -6.58
N ASP A 716 -16.80 -35.83 -7.41
CA ASP A 716 -18.19 -36.14 -7.05
C ASP A 716 -18.31 -37.13 -5.87
N ASP A 717 -17.27 -37.93 -5.55
CA ASP A 717 -17.23 -38.83 -4.39
C ASP A 717 -16.95 -38.10 -3.06
N VAL A 718 -16.51 -36.84 -3.13
CA VAL A 718 -16.26 -35.96 -1.97
C VAL A 718 -17.36 -34.90 -1.83
N LEU A 719 -17.71 -34.22 -2.92
CA LEU A 719 -18.75 -33.19 -2.93
C LEU A 719 -19.63 -33.33 -4.18
N LEU A 720 -20.82 -33.89 -4.00
CA LEU A 720 -21.76 -34.18 -5.06
C LEU A 720 -22.83 -33.10 -5.19
N GLN A 721 -23.03 -32.60 -6.41
CA GLN A 721 -24.10 -31.64 -6.67
C GLN A 721 -25.46 -32.33 -6.81
N VAL A 722 -26.36 -32.06 -5.85
CA VAL A 722 -27.74 -32.61 -5.84
C VAL A 722 -28.81 -31.54 -6.07
N HIS A 723 -28.44 -30.26 -5.95
CA HIS A 723 -29.30 -29.10 -6.21
C HIS A 723 -28.45 -27.89 -6.63
N ARG A 724 -29.08 -26.86 -7.24
CA ARG A 724 -28.36 -25.64 -7.68
C ARG A 724 -27.69 -24.89 -6.52
N SER A 725 -28.19 -25.09 -5.31
CA SER A 725 -27.74 -24.42 -4.08
C SER A 725 -27.03 -25.36 -3.09
N TYR A 726 -26.76 -26.63 -3.47
CA TYR A 726 -26.16 -27.61 -2.54
C TYR A 726 -25.10 -28.49 -3.22
N LEU A 727 -23.97 -28.63 -2.52
CA LEU A 727 -23.02 -29.73 -2.68
C LEU A 727 -23.07 -30.59 -1.41
N VAL A 728 -23.25 -31.90 -1.54
CA VAL A 728 -23.44 -32.82 -0.42
C VAL A 728 -22.27 -33.79 -0.35
N ASN A 729 -21.79 -34.11 0.85
CA ASN A 729 -20.85 -35.20 1.04
C ASN A 729 -21.59 -36.55 0.90
N PRO A 730 -21.34 -37.35 -0.15
CA PRO A 730 -22.05 -38.59 -0.40
C PRO A 730 -21.97 -39.59 0.76
N ARG A 731 -20.83 -39.61 1.46
CA ARG A 731 -20.58 -40.54 2.57
C ARG A 731 -21.41 -40.22 3.82
N ARG A 732 -22.04 -39.04 3.86
CA ARG A 732 -22.85 -38.57 4.99
C ARG A 732 -24.34 -38.58 4.71
N VAL A 733 -24.74 -39.05 3.52
CA VAL A 733 -26.16 -39.27 3.19
C VAL A 733 -26.62 -40.54 3.88
N VAL A 734 -27.67 -40.43 4.70
CA VAL A 734 -28.26 -41.55 5.45
C VAL A 734 -29.24 -42.31 4.57
N ARG A 735 -30.19 -41.59 3.97
CA ARG A 735 -31.21 -42.13 3.06
C ARG A 735 -31.83 -41.02 2.20
N ALA A 736 -32.54 -41.42 1.16
CA ALA A 736 -33.32 -40.57 0.30
C ALA A 736 -34.82 -40.80 0.58
N GLU A 737 -35.57 -39.73 0.82
CA GLU A 737 -37.00 -39.80 1.05
C GLU A 737 -37.76 -39.31 -0.18
N ALA A 738 -38.77 -40.07 -0.60
CA ALA A 738 -39.64 -39.69 -1.70
C ALA A 738 -40.69 -38.67 -1.21
N LYS A 739 -40.85 -37.57 -1.95
CA LYS A 739 -41.92 -36.59 -1.75
C LYS A 739 -42.98 -36.69 -2.85
N THR A 740 -44.13 -36.09 -2.59
CA THR A 740 -45.23 -35.98 -3.56
C THR A 740 -44.75 -35.33 -4.87
N ARG A 741 -45.28 -35.81 -6.01
CA ARG A 741 -44.96 -35.35 -7.38
C ARG A 741 -43.52 -35.64 -7.87
N GLY A 742 -42.88 -36.70 -7.37
CA GLY A 742 -41.58 -37.16 -7.88
C GLY A 742 -40.40 -36.27 -7.45
N ALA A 743 -40.59 -35.44 -6.43
CA ALA A 743 -39.52 -34.77 -5.72
C ALA A 743 -38.85 -35.76 -4.75
N CYS A 744 -37.58 -35.53 -4.45
CA CYS A 744 -36.80 -36.35 -3.54
C CYS A 744 -35.94 -35.45 -2.66
N GLU A 745 -35.74 -35.85 -1.41
CA GLU A 745 -34.86 -35.17 -0.47
C GLU A 745 -33.87 -36.17 0.11
N LEU A 746 -32.65 -35.71 0.37
CA LEU A 746 -31.62 -36.49 1.05
C LEU A 746 -31.58 -36.10 2.52
N ILE A 747 -31.51 -37.11 3.38
CA ILE A 747 -31.22 -36.92 4.80
C ILE A 747 -29.71 -36.96 4.98
N VAL A 748 -29.11 -35.84 5.38
CA VAL A 748 -27.66 -35.68 5.55
C VAL A 748 -27.40 -35.26 7.01
N GLY A 749 -26.92 -36.19 7.82
CA GLY A 749 -26.90 -36.01 9.28
C GLY A 749 -28.32 -35.76 9.82
N LYS A 750 -28.54 -34.62 10.49
CA LYS A 750 -29.85 -34.18 11.00
C LYS A 750 -30.60 -33.23 10.06
N THR A 751 -30.06 -32.95 8.87
CA THR A 751 -30.59 -31.94 7.95
C THR A 751 -31.19 -32.57 6.72
N VAL A 752 -32.28 -31.97 6.23
CA VAL A 752 -32.96 -32.37 4.99
C VAL A 752 -32.46 -31.51 3.84
N VAL A 753 -31.96 -32.13 2.77
CA VAL A 753 -31.41 -31.47 1.59
C VAL A 753 -32.27 -31.76 0.36
N PRO A 754 -32.80 -30.73 -0.33
CA PRO A 754 -33.62 -30.95 -1.52
C PRO A 754 -32.80 -31.47 -2.70
N VAL A 755 -33.37 -32.41 -3.47
CA VAL A 755 -32.78 -32.90 -4.73
C VAL A 755 -33.57 -32.35 -5.90
N ARG A 756 -32.87 -31.75 -6.87
CA ARG A 756 -33.52 -31.33 -8.12
C ARG A 756 -33.84 -32.56 -8.96
N ARG A 757 -35.05 -32.65 -9.52
CA ARG A 757 -35.56 -33.80 -10.30
C ARG A 757 -34.57 -34.36 -11.34
N GLN A 758 -33.82 -33.48 -12.02
CA GLN A 758 -32.81 -33.87 -13.02
C GLN A 758 -31.67 -34.74 -12.48
N TYR A 759 -31.37 -34.66 -11.17
CA TYR A 759 -30.31 -35.45 -10.55
C TYR A 759 -30.82 -36.81 -10.05
N VAL A 760 -32.12 -36.98 -9.84
CA VAL A 760 -32.70 -38.16 -9.16
C VAL A 760 -32.35 -39.46 -9.88
N SER A 761 -32.50 -39.54 -11.20
CA SER A 761 -32.19 -40.76 -11.95
C SER A 761 -30.71 -41.13 -11.88
N ARG A 762 -29.82 -40.12 -11.97
CA ARG A 762 -28.36 -40.32 -11.84
C ARG A 762 -27.98 -40.76 -10.43
N LEU A 763 -28.60 -40.17 -9.40
CA LEU A 763 -28.34 -40.52 -8.00
C LEU A 763 -28.82 -41.94 -7.66
N ARG A 764 -29.96 -42.38 -8.19
CA ARG A 764 -30.44 -43.76 -8.02
C ARG A 764 -29.49 -44.78 -8.65
N ALA A 765 -28.88 -44.44 -9.79
CA ALA A 765 -27.90 -45.30 -10.45
C ALA A 765 -26.55 -45.35 -9.70
N LEU A 766 -26.07 -44.20 -9.21
CA LEU A 766 -24.77 -44.10 -8.54
C LEU A 766 -24.80 -44.56 -7.07
N TYR A 767 -25.91 -44.32 -6.38
CA TYR A 767 -26.07 -44.60 -4.94
C TYR A 767 -27.40 -45.31 -4.67
N PRO A 768 -27.60 -46.53 -5.20
CA PRO A 768 -28.86 -47.26 -5.05
C PRO A 768 -29.23 -47.50 -3.58
N ALA A 769 -28.22 -47.67 -2.71
CA ALA A 769 -28.40 -47.85 -1.27
C ALA A 769 -29.08 -46.67 -0.57
N TRP A 770 -28.97 -45.44 -1.08
CA TRP A 770 -29.69 -44.30 -0.49
C TRP A 770 -31.19 -44.40 -0.70
N PHE A 771 -31.64 -45.11 -1.73
CA PHE A 771 -33.05 -45.22 -2.14
C PHE A 771 -33.64 -46.59 -1.82
N ALA A 772 -32.94 -47.41 -1.04
CA ALA A 772 -33.49 -48.63 -0.47
C ALA A 772 -34.37 -48.26 0.73
N ASP A 773 -35.57 -48.84 0.80
CA ASP A 773 -36.58 -48.55 1.83
C ASP A 773 -36.14 -48.95 3.25
#